data_AF-A0A9R0HUA2-F1
#
_entry.id   AF-A0A9R0HUA2-F1
#
_cell.length_a   1.000
_cell.length_b   1.000
_cell.length_c   1.000
_cell.angle_alpha   90.00
_cell.angle_beta   90.00
_cell.angle_gamma   90.00
#
_symmetry.space_group_name_H-M   'P 1'
#
loop_
_entity.id
_entity.type
_entity.pdbx_description
1 polymer ?
#
loop_
_entity_poly.entity_id
_entity_poly.type
_entity_poly.pdbx_seq_one_letter_code
_entity_poly.pdbx_strand_id
1 'polypeptide(L)'
;MMLILLNPSSTFLTCFLTPADTIGIFVIGLIASQEFNSPQKKELLAFWAPFLLLHLGGPDTITALALQDNELWNRHALQLVTQVFLTVYVFVQSFPHNNLWLPTVFMFVDGLIKYFERTCALYFASKDSFKDSLVSESAPGPNYARLMEEYISKRDAVIPIPVTFGDASCSTATCSTAISTAPATAQVMKPDEMVKEAHRFYDMFKALLAGDFLSLGDRQTSLEFFISRPGHEAFRIVEIELNLIYDVFYTKLFLLQRKRAFARVFCFISVVASALIFSLKDRSKYQNVDVIITFVLLGGAIALDICACLMFVMSDWWIIVISSDGNKLKRCFRSVMLVILRCSRLVRRPHRRRWSQSISKYNLLKRCFKKPPSIFFNFKGWIFSMKQVRDTLIGLVYVENQKADEQLVEYVIEEIQKRANISTNIEVAKEICSSRGNLVLHEDDIFASECLSSWTIDVDYDESVLIWHLATDICYWTSTTTENENDATVKYRSVSKALSDYMSYLLLRQQTLLSSVVGMSDSRFEDTCKEVNKFMNRTTYIRSYPWWKAANCNRLWSRTISAERIEKQFSNKVLEVNVDVEPMNVKGDRSKSVLFDACRLVKQLEMFGDEKKWEIMSKVWVELLCYAAVRCSPRSHIEQLSKGGELITLAWLFMAHLGLGEHFLSRPKRTTKKMIITK
;
A
#
# COMPACT_ATOMS: atom_id res chain seq x y z
N MET A 1 3.90 -1.51 -13.31
CA MET A 1 3.63 -2.86 -13.89
C MET A 1 3.52 -3.93 -12.81
N MET A 2 4.09 -3.72 -11.62
CA MET A 2 4.21 -4.77 -10.61
C MET A 2 3.01 -4.96 -9.71
N LEU A 3 2.23 -3.93 -9.42
CA LEU A 3 1.02 -4.10 -8.61
C LEU A 3 -0.06 -4.97 -9.28
N ILE A 4 0.05 -5.26 -10.59
CA ILE A 4 -0.78 -6.26 -11.30
C ILE A 4 -0.06 -7.60 -11.48
N LEU A 5 1.25 -7.60 -11.68
CA LEU A 5 1.99 -8.84 -11.99
C LEU A 5 2.45 -9.60 -10.75
N LEU A 6 2.44 -8.97 -9.58
CA LEU A 6 2.71 -9.65 -8.32
C LEU A 6 1.47 -9.74 -7.44
N ASN A 7 0.53 -10.59 -7.86
CA ASN A 7 -0.30 -11.34 -6.92
C ASN A 7 0.11 -12.83 -6.85
N PRO A 8 1.39 -13.21 -6.68
CA PRO A 8 1.70 -14.43 -5.98
C PRO A 8 1.65 -14.06 -4.49
N SER A 9 1.02 -14.91 -3.70
CA SER A 9 1.34 -15.02 -2.28
C SER A 9 2.84 -14.76 -2.08
N SER A 10 3.20 -13.71 -1.34
CA SER A 10 4.59 -13.24 -1.17
C SER A 10 5.56 -14.37 -0.81
N THR A 11 5.03 -15.46 -0.24
CA THR A 11 5.66 -16.76 0.03
C THR A 11 6.29 -17.44 -1.19
N PHE A 12 5.65 -17.45 -2.37
CA PHE A 12 6.19 -18.16 -3.54
C PHE A 12 7.41 -17.43 -4.11
N LEU A 13 7.35 -16.09 -4.19
CA LEU A 13 8.48 -15.28 -4.66
C LEU A 13 9.64 -15.25 -3.65
N THR A 14 9.34 -15.17 -2.34
CA THR A 14 10.36 -15.32 -1.29
C THR A 14 11.05 -16.68 -1.39
N CYS A 15 10.30 -17.78 -1.58
CA CYS A 15 10.88 -19.13 -1.71
C CYS A 15 11.91 -19.30 -2.83
N PHE A 16 11.89 -18.46 -3.88
CA PHE A 16 12.88 -18.51 -4.97
C PHE A 16 13.98 -17.43 -4.85
N LEU A 17 13.66 -16.24 -4.34
CA LEU A 17 14.60 -15.12 -4.27
C LEU A 17 15.59 -15.21 -3.09
N THR A 18 15.16 -15.65 -1.90
CA THR A 18 16.09 -15.74 -0.74
C THR A 18 17.15 -16.84 -0.87
N PRO A 19 16.88 -18.03 -1.48
CA PRO A 19 17.93 -18.99 -1.76
C PRO A 19 18.95 -18.49 -2.79
N ALA A 20 18.52 -17.70 -3.78
CA ALA A 20 19.37 -17.26 -4.88
C ALA A 20 20.58 -16.43 -4.40
N ASP A 21 20.37 -15.46 -3.50
CA ASP A 21 21.44 -14.66 -2.90
C ASP A 21 22.43 -15.53 -2.11
N THR A 22 21.89 -16.49 -1.35
CA THR A 22 22.69 -17.40 -0.52
C THR A 22 23.53 -18.35 -1.38
N ILE A 23 22.95 -18.87 -2.46
CA ILE A 23 23.63 -19.72 -3.44
C ILE A 23 24.75 -18.91 -4.12
N GLY A 24 24.49 -17.68 -4.55
CA GLY A 24 25.50 -16.83 -5.18
C GLY A 24 26.72 -16.61 -4.29
N ILE A 25 26.50 -16.24 -3.03
CA ILE A 25 27.57 -16.05 -2.03
C ILE A 25 28.35 -17.36 -1.80
N PHE A 26 27.64 -18.47 -1.64
CA PHE A 26 28.25 -19.79 -1.42
C PHE A 26 29.12 -20.22 -2.62
N VAL A 27 28.63 -20.05 -3.85
CA VAL A 27 29.36 -20.41 -5.07
C VAL A 27 30.60 -19.54 -5.24
N ILE A 28 30.54 -18.23 -4.96
CA ILE A 28 31.75 -17.37 -4.98
C ILE A 28 32.79 -17.87 -3.97
N GLY A 29 32.36 -18.23 -2.75
CA GLY A 29 33.24 -18.82 -1.73
C GLY A 29 33.85 -20.16 -2.16
N LEU A 30 33.07 -21.03 -2.79
CA LEU A 30 33.57 -22.29 -3.36
C LEU A 30 34.62 -22.07 -4.46
N ILE A 31 34.37 -21.11 -5.37
CA ILE A 31 35.31 -20.76 -6.43
C ILE A 31 36.62 -20.24 -5.82
N ALA A 32 36.55 -19.43 -4.76
CA ALA A 32 37.73 -18.87 -4.09
C ALA A 32 38.56 -19.90 -3.32
N SER A 33 37.96 -21.01 -2.87
CA SER A 33 38.59 -22.03 -2.03
C SER A 33 39.11 -23.24 -2.79
N GLN A 34 38.72 -23.43 -4.05
CA GLN A 34 39.18 -24.56 -4.85
C GLN A 34 40.56 -24.32 -5.48
N GLU A 35 41.49 -25.24 -5.26
CA GLU A 35 42.73 -25.34 -6.02
C GLU A 35 42.44 -26.07 -7.34
N PHE A 36 42.51 -25.35 -8.46
CA PHE A 36 42.18 -25.90 -9.79
C PHE A 36 43.42 -26.42 -10.51
N ASN A 37 43.39 -27.71 -10.85
CA ASN A 37 44.46 -28.39 -11.59
C ASN A 37 44.50 -28.02 -13.08
N SER A 38 43.44 -27.45 -13.65
CA SER A 38 43.36 -27.09 -15.07
C SER A 38 43.27 -25.56 -15.27
N PRO A 39 44.20 -24.93 -16.03
CA PRO A 39 44.21 -23.49 -16.24
C PRO A 39 42.94 -22.98 -16.96
N GLN A 40 42.37 -23.74 -17.90
CA GLN A 40 41.18 -23.35 -18.66
C GLN A 40 39.94 -23.21 -17.77
N LYS A 41 39.76 -24.13 -16.80
CA LYS A 41 38.67 -24.05 -15.81
C LYS A 41 38.86 -22.85 -14.89
N LYS A 42 40.11 -22.53 -14.53
CA LYS A 42 40.44 -21.36 -13.70
C LYS A 42 40.08 -20.04 -14.40
N GLU A 43 40.32 -19.93 -15.71
CA GLU A 43 39.93 -18.75 -16.50
C GLU A 43 38.42 -18.51 -16.49
N LEU A 44 37.63 -19.57 -16.69
CA LEU A 44 36.18 -19.46 -16.78
C LEU A 44 35.52 -19.21 -15.43
N LEU A 45 36.04 -19.80 -14.36
CA LEU A 45 35.56 -19.52 -13.00
C LEU A 45 35.89 -18.10 -12.55
N ALA A 46 37.06 -17.58 -12.97
CA ALA A 46 37.38 -16.18 -12.79
C ALA A 46 36.44 -15.24 -13.56
N PHE A 47 35.84 -15.70 -14.67
CA PHE A 47 34.78 -15.00 -15.36
C PHE A 47 33.39 -15.16 -14.69
N TRP A 48 33.06 -16.35 -14.18
CA TRP A 48 31.78 -16.61 -13.50
C TRP A 48 31.67 -15.91 -12.14
N ALA A 49 32.77 -15.69 -11.41
CA ALA A 49 32.72 -15.00 -10.12
C ALA A 49 32.15 -13.57 -10.23
N PRO A 50 32.63 -12.70 -11.15
CA PRO A 50 31.98 -11.42 -11.46
C PRO A 50 30.52 -11.52 -11.94
N PHE A 51 30.17 -12.56 -12.69
CA PHE A 51 28.79 -12.79 -13.09
C PHE A 51 27.89 -13.08 -11.87
N LEU A 52 28.37 -13.86 -10.91
CA LEU A 52 27.64 -14.12 -9.67
C LEU A 52 27.51 -12.84 -8.84
N LEU A 53 28.52 -11.97 -8.84
CA LEU A 53 28.45 -10.65 -8.22
C LEU A 53 27.35 -9.77 -8.85
N LEU A 54 27.22 -9.81 -10.19
CA LEU A 54 26.11 -9.17 -10.92
C LEU A 54 24.75 -9.74 -10.50
N HIS A 55 24.64 -11.06 -10.34
CA HIS A 55 23.41 -11.70 -9.88
C HIS A 55 23.02 -11.28 -8.45
N LEU A 56 23.98 -11.14 -7.54
CA LEU A 56 23.75 -10.61 -6.18
C LEU A 56 23.24 -9.15 -6.20
N GLY A 57 23.50 -8.43 -7.28
CA GLY A 57 22.88 -7.13 -7.53
C GLY A 57 21.36 -7.22 -7.67
N GLY A 58 20.78 -8.35 -8.05
CA GLY A 58 19.34 -8.56 -8.18
C GLY A 58 18.66 -7.75 -9.29
N PRO A 59 17.42 -8.10 -9.68
CA PRO A 59 16.66 -7.37 -10.69
C PRO A 59 16.30 -5.95 -10.22
N ASP A 60 16.08 -5.03 -11.15
CA ASP A 60 15.74 -3.63 -10.83
C ASP A 60 14.32 -3.44 -10.30
N THR A 61 13.49 -4.44 -10.55
CA THR A 61 12.06 -4.43 -10.21
C THR A 61 11.83 -4.68 -8.73
N ILE A 62 12.71 -5.41 -8.03
CA ILE A 62 12.51 -5.77 -6.62
C ILE A 62 13.84 -5.59 -5.88
N THR A 63 13.85 -4.74 -4.86
CA THR A 63 14.97 -4.60 -3.92
C THR A 63 14.68 -5.20 -2.56
N ALA A 64 13.42 -5.07 -2.12
CA ALA A 64 12.92 -5.52 -0.83
C ALA A 64 11.56 -6.18 -0.99
N LEU A 65 11.26 -7.18 -0.16
CA LEU A 65 9.94 -7.82 -0.08
C LEU A 65 9.18 -7.35 1.16
N ALA A 66 9.89 -6.82 2.15
CA ALA A 66 9.33 -6.14 3.32
C ALA A 66 10.18 -4.91 3.67
N LEU A 67 9.59 -3.93 4.37
CA LEU A 67 10.34 -2.73 4.80
C LEU A 67 11.51 -3.08 5.74
N GLN A 68 11.41 -4.19 6.46
CA GLN A 68 12.47 -4.70 7.33
C GLN A 68 13.74 -5.05 6.54
N ASP A 69 13.62 -5.43 5.26
CA ASP A 69 14.78 -5.71 4.41
C ASP A 69 15.60 -4.44 4.15
N ASN A 70 14.93 -3.28 4.03
CA ASN A 70 15.60 -1.98 3.86
C ASN A 70 16.43 -1.59 5.08
N GLU A 71 15.97 -1.92 6.30
CA GLU A 71 16.72 -1.65 7.54
C GLU A 71 18.00 -2.50 7.65
N LEU A 72 18.05 -3.64 6.94
CA LEU A 72 19.20 -4.54 6.89
C LEU A 72 20.26 -4.13 5.84
N TRP A 73 20.20 -2.90 5.29
CA TRP A 73 21.14 -2.44 4.27
C TRP A 73 22.62 -2.56 4.70
N ASN A 74 22.94 -2.39 5.99
CA ASN A 74 24.30 -2.57 6.53
C ASN A 74 24.83 -3.98 6.29
N ARG A 75 23.98 -5.01 6.43
CA ARG A 75 24.34 -6.40 6.14
C ARG A 75 24.65 -6.56 4.65
N HIS A 76 23.84 -5.97 3.77
CA HIS A 76 24.09 -6.00 2.33
C HIS A 76 25.35 -5.23 1.93
N ALA A 77 25.68 -4.13 2.62
CA ALA A 77 26.92 -3.39 2.41
C ALA A 77 28.16 -4.22 2.80
N LEU A 78 28.12 -4.91 3.95
CA LEU A 78 29.20 -5.82 4.36
C LEU A 78 29.34 -7.00 3.38
N GLN A 79 28.22 -7.55 2.92
CA GLN A 79 28.22 -8.60 1.89
C GLN A 79 28.84 -8.09 0.59
N LEU A 80 28.47 -6.89 0.12
CA LEU A 80 29.09 -6.27 -1.05
C LEU A 80 30.61 -6.22 -0.92
N VAL A 81 31.14 -5.70 0.20
CA VAL A 81 32.59 -5.59 0.43
C VAL A 81 33.27 -6.96 0.40
N THR A 82 32.71 -7.95 1.12
CA THR A 82 33.28 -9.30 1.18
C THR A 82 33.24 -10.02 -0.17
N GLN A 83 32.13 -9.92 -0.91
CA GLN A 83 31.98 -10.56 -2.22
C GLN A 83 32.85 -9.89 -3.29
N VAL A 84 33.01 -8.57 -3.24
CA VAL A 84 33.94 -7.84 -4.11
C VAL A 84 35.37 -8.29 -3.84
N PHE A 85 35.77 -8.39 -2.57
CA PHE A 85 37.10 -8.87 -2.19
C PHE A 85 37.37 -10.30 -2.70
N LEU A 86 36.44 -11.23 -2.48
CA LEU A 86 36.55 -12.61 -2.96
C LEU A 86 36.64 -12.67 -4.49
N THR A 87 35.82 -11.87 -5.18
CA THR A 87 35.82 -11.83 -6.66
C THR A 87 37.16 -11.30 -7.20
N VAL A 88 37.70 -10.25 -6.58
CA VAL A 88 39.03 -9.71 -6.92
C VAL A 88 40.11 -10.74 -6.65
N TYR A 89 40.04 -11.47 -5.52
CA TYR A 89 40.97 -12.53 -5.19
C TYR A 89 41.00 -13.64 -6.25
N VAL A 90 39.82 -14.14 -6.66
CA VAL A 90 39.69 -15.14 -7.74
C VAL A 90 40.27 -14.59 -9.06
N PHE A 91 39.99 -13.33 -9.37
CA PHE A 91 40.51 -12.69 -10.58
C PHE A 91 42.05 -12.60 -10.56
N VAL A 92 42.65 -12.15 -9.46
CA VAL A 92 44.11 -12.04 -9.28
C VAL A 92 44.77 -13.42 -9.39
N GLN A 93 44.19 -14.46 -8.79
CA GLN A 93 44.72 -15.81 -8.91
C GLN A 93 44.76 -16.33 -10.37
N SER A 94 43.87 -15.83 -11.24
CA SER A 94 43.83 -16.23 -12.65
C SER A 94 44.86 -15.48 -13.52
N PHE A 95 45.35 -14.33 -13.06
CA PHE A 95 46.33 -13.50 -13.78
C PHE A 95 47.77 -14.06 -13.61
N PRO A 96 48.68 -14.00 -14.61
CA PRO A 96 48.62 -13.29 -15.91
C PRO A 96 48.22 -14.15 -17.12
N HIS A 97 47.97 -15.45 -16.95
CA HIS A 97 47.72 -16.37 -18.08
C HIS A 97 46.26 -16.36 -18.57
N ASN A 98 45.39 -15.53 -17.98
CA ASN A 98 43.96 -15.53 -18.26
C ASN A 98 43.62 -14.86 -19.59
N ASN A 99 43.19 -15.67 -20.55
CA ASN A 99 42.68 -15.22 -21.83
C ASN A 99 41.37 -14.40 -21.74
N LEU A 100 40.55 -14.60 -20.72
CA LEU A 100 39.25 -13.95 -20.57
C LEU A 100 39.30 -12.66 -19.74
N TRP A 101 40.49 -12.13 -19.44
CA TRP A 101 40.64 -10.99 -18.52
C TRP A 101 39.79 -9.76 -18.88
N LEU A 102 39.66 -9.42 -20.17
CA LEU A 102 38.90 -8.24 -20.61
C LEU A 102 37.37 -8.41 -20.40
N PRO A 103 36.71 -9.49 -20.87
CA PRO A 103 35.34 -9.81 -20.48
C PRO A 103 35.13 -9.87 -18.95
N THR A 104 36.10 -10.44 -18.22
CA THR A 104 36.02 -10.54 -16.77
C THR A 104 35.99 -9.16 -16.09
N VAL A 105 36.81 -8.21 -16.56
CA VAL A 105 36.80 -6.82 -16.06
C VAL A 105 35.47 -6.14 -16.35
N PHE A 106 34.94 -6.29 -17.57
CA PHE A 106 33.62 -5.73 -17.93
C PHE A 106 32.50 -6.26 -17.05
N MET A 107 32.47 -7.58 -16.81
CA MET A 107 31.51 -8.21 -15.91
C MET A 107 31.69 -7.79 -14.46
N PHE A 108 32.93 -7.59 -14.01
CA PHE A 108 33.23 -7.15 -12.65
C PHE A 108 32.74 -5.73 -12.39
N VAL A 109 33.00 -4.81 -13.31
CA VAL A 109 32.51 -3.43 -13.20
C VAL A 109 30.98 -3.40 -13.23
N ASP A 110 30.33 -4.18 -14.11
CA ASP A 110 28.87 -4.29 -14.13
C ASP A 110 28.30 -4.83 -12.80
N GLY A 111 28.89 -5.94 -12.31
CA GLY A 111 28.45 -6.55 -11.06
C GLY A 111 28.63 -5.65 -9.84
N LEU A 112 29.75 -4.92 -9.78
CA LEU A 112 30.00 -3.93 -8.74
C LEU A 112 28.94 -2.81 -8.76
N ILE A 113 28.64 -2.25 -9.94
CA ILE A 113 27.65 -1.18 -10.08
C ILE A 113 26.26 -1.68 -9.65
N LYS A 114 25.79 -2.81 -10.17
CA LYS A 114 24.44 -3.32 -9.88
C LYS A 114 24.25 -3.70 -8.42
N TYR A 115 25.27 -4.27 -7.78
CA TYR A 115 25.21 -4.60 -6.35
C TYR A 115 25.32 -3.35 -5.47
N PHE A 116 26.20 -2.40 -5.82
CA PHE A 116 26.24 -1.11 -5.14
C PHE A 116 24.90 -0.37 -5.21
N GLU A 117 24.24 -0.35 -6.37
CA GLU A 117 22.92 0.27 -6.52
C GLU A 117 21.82 -0.42 -5.70
N ARG A 118 21.85 -1.76 -5.58
CA ARG A 118 20.94 -2.47 -4.66
C ARG A 118 21.16 -2.00 -3.23
N THR A 119 22.40 -1.92 -2.77
CA THR A 119 22.74 -1.44 -1.43
C THR A 119 22.30 0.01 -1.22
N CYS A 120 22.52 0.89 -2.21
CA CYS A 120 22.00 2.26 -2.17
C CYS A 120 20.48 2.32 -2.12
N ALA A 121 19.77 1.48 -2.88
CA ALA A 121 18.30 1.45 -2.87
C ALA A 121 17.78 1.13 -1.46
N LEU A 122 18.33 0.08 -0.84
CA LEU A 122 17.99 -0.32 0.52
C LEU A 122 18.35 0.79 1.53
N TYR A 123 19.51 1.43 1.38
CA TYR A 123 19.92 2.56 2.21
C TYR A 123 18.93 3.72 2.12
N PHE A 124 18.64 4.25 0.92
CA PHE A 124 17.73 5.38 0.75
C PHE A 124 16.29 5.07 1.16
N ALA A 125 15.87 3.81 1.07
CA ALA A 125 14.55 3.35 1.52
C ALA A 125 14.49 2.98 3.02
N SER A 126 15.63 2.94 3.72
CA SER A 126 15.68 2.72 5.17
C SER A 126 15.10 3.92 5.91
N LYS A 127 14.48 3.68 7.07
CA LYS A 127 13.74 4.74 7.78
C LYS A 127 14.60 5.95 8.10
N ASP A 128 15.77 5.70 8.69
CA ASP A 128 16.64 6.76 9.20
C ASP A 128 17.25 7.56 8.05
N SER A 129 17.71 6.88 7.00
CA SER A 129 18.33 7.56 5.85
C SER A 129 17.30 8.30 4.99
N PHE A 130 16.11 7.72 4.82
CA PHE A 130 14.99 8.40 4.17
C PHE A 130 14.65 9.69 4.93
N LYS A 131 14.53 9.60 6.26
CA LYS A 131 14.28 10.76 7.12
C LYS A 131 15.40 11.81 7.03
N ASP A 132 16.65 11.40 7.14
CA ASP A 132 17.81 12.30 7.05
C ASP A 132 17.88 13.02 5.70
N SER A 133 17.45 12.37 4.61
CA SER A 133 17.39 12.98 3.28
C SER A 133 16.36 14.11 3.15
N LEU A 134 15.41 14.18 4.09
CA LEU A 134 14.32 15.17 4.12
C LEU A 134 14.60 16.34 5.04
N VAL A 135 15.51 16.18 6.01
CA VAL A 135 15.88 17.25 6.94
C VAL A 135 16.61 18.34 6.17
N SER A 136 15.90 19.42 5.85
CA SER A 136 16.53 20.67 5.46
C SER A 136 17.35 21.21 6.62
N GLU A 137 18.39 21.99 6.31
CA GLU A 137 19.24 22.69 7.28
C GLU A 137 18.41 23.27 8.44
N SER A 138 18.77 22.92 9.68
CA SER A 138 18.01 23.29 10.88
C SER A 138 17.73 24.79 10.90
N ALA A 139 16.48 25.17 10.65
CA ALA A 139 16.00 26.55 10.73
C ALA A 139 15.26 26.73 12.06
N PRO A 140 15.94 27.12 13.17
CA PRO A 140 15.32 27.27 14.49
C PRO A 140 14.28 28.41 14.57
N GLY A 141 13.89 28.98 13.43
CA GLY A 141 13.14 30.21 13.34
C GLY A 141 13.99 31.43 13.69
N PRO A 142 13.39 32.63 13.70
CA PRO A 142 14.08 33.83 14.14
C PRO A 142 14.45 33.74 15.64
N ASN A 143 15.56 34.39 16.02
CA ASN A 143 15.99 34.43 17.42
C ASN A 143 14.94 35.17 18.28
N TYR A 144 14.15 34.39 19.00
CA TYR A 144 13.04 34.88 19.82
C TYR A 144 13.51 35.87 20.90
N ALA A 145 14.62 35.57 21.58
CA ALA A 145 15.16 36.44 22.63
C ALA A 145 15.48 37.83 22.07
N ARG A 146 16.17 37.88 20.93
CA ARG A 146 16.51 39.15 20.24
C ARG A 146 15.27 39.91 19.76
N LEU A 147 14.27 39.21 19.21
CA LEU A 147 13.01 39.84 18.78
C LEU A 147 12.23 40.42 19.96
N MET A 148 12.20 39.72 21.10
CA MET A 148 11.55 40.21 22.31
C MET A 148 12.30 41.36 22.96
N GLU A 149 13.63 41.33 22.97
CA GLU A 149 14.46 42.45 23.40
C GLU A 149 14.19 43.70 22.55
N GLU A 150 14.12 43.56 21.22
CA GLU A 150 13.80 44.67 20.32
C GLU A 150 12.38 45.20 20.55
N TYR A 151 11.41 44.32 20.78
CA TYR A 151 10.03 44.69 21.10
C TYR A 151 9.94 45.47 22.42
N ILE A 152 10.58 44.97 23.48
CA ILE A 152 10.61 45.60 24.81
C ILE A 152 11.30 46.97 24.72
N SER A 153 12.46 47.04 24.06
CA SER A 153 13.20 48.29 23.87
C SER A 153 12.37 49.35 23.14
N LYS A 154 11.66 48.98 22.06
CA LYS A 154 10.80 49.91 21.31
C LYS A 154 9.55 50.34 22.09
N ARG A 155 8.99 49.44 22.93
CA ARG A 155 7.87 49.74 23.83
C ARG A 155 8.29 50.75 24.89
N ASP A 156 9.43 50.54 25.53
CA ASP A 156 9.94 51.40 26.60
C ASP A 156 10.34 52.79 26.07
N ALA A 157 10.74 52.87 24.80
CA ALA A 157 11.01 54.14 24.10
C ALA A 157 9.74 54.90 23.65
N VAL A 158 8.52 54.41 23.94
CA VAL A 158 7.22 55.01 23.53
C VAL A 158 7.14 55.22 22.01
N ILE A 159 7.82 54.39 21.22
CA ILE A 159 7.73 54.43 19.76
C ILE A 159 6.42 53.72 19.37
N PRO A 160 5.55 54.31 18.53
CA PRO A 160 4.37 53.60 18.03
C PRO A 160 4.83 52.40 17.19
N ILE A 161 4.65 51.19 17.71
CA ILE A 161 4.93 49.96 16.96
C ILE A 161 3.62 49.48 16.36
N PRO A 162 3.41 49.59 15.03
CA PRO A 162 2.34 48.84 14.38
C PRO A 162 2.73 47.36 14.39
N VAL A 163 2.37 46.66 15.47
CA VAL A 163 2.48 45.21 15.54
C VAL A 163 1.42 44.64 14.61
N THR A 164 1.78 44.49 13.34
CA THR A 164 0.94 43.78 12.39
C THR A 164 1.19 42.30 12.58
N PHE A 165 0.16 41.66 13.12
CA PHE A 165 0.02 40.23 13.11
C PHE A 165 -0.38 39.81 11.70
N GLY A 166 0.59 39.70 10.80
CA GLY A 166 0.35 39.15 9.48
C GLY A 166 -0.06 37.69 9.59
N ASP A 167 -1.12 37.31 8.88
CA ASP A 167 -1.32 35.90 8.53
C ASP A 167 -0.03 35.44 7.86
N ALA A 168 0.40 34.21 8.14
CA ALA A 168 1.56 33.60 7.50
C ALA A 168 1.30 33.37 6.00
N SER A 169 1.12 34.45 5.24
CA SER A 169 1.20 34.44 3.79
C SER A 169 2.68 34.37 3.44
N CYS A 170 2.97 33.40 2.56
CA CYS A 170 4.30 33.08 2.07
C CYS A 170 5.00 34.35 1.57
N SER A 171 6.22 34.59 2.03
CA SER A 171 7.10 35.57 1.38
C SER A 171 7.31 35.12 -0.06
N THR A 172 6.76 35.91 -0.98
CA THR A 172 6.87 35.76 -2.42
C THR A 172 8.34 35.72 -2.85
N ALA A 173 8.85 34.52 -3.08
CA ALA A 173 10.01 34.28 -3.93
C ALA A 173 9.52 33.51 -5.17
N THR A 174 9.19 34.29 -6.20
CA THR A 174 9.20 33.95 -7.63
C THR A 174 8.70 32.56 -8.02
N CYS A 175 7.38 32.41 -8.17
CA CYS A 175 6.82 31.53 -9.20
C CYS A 175 5.47 32.06 -9.68
N SER A 176 5.48 33.25 -10.26
CA SER A 176 4.39 33.71 -11.14
C SER A 176 4.48 32.94 -12.45
N THR A 177 3.88 31.75 -12.49
CA THR A 177 3.41 31.19 -13.75
C THR A 177 1.91 31.46 -13.80
N ALA A 178 1.50 32.28 -14.77
CA ALA A 178 0.14 32.75 -14.95
C ALA A 178 -0.86 31.58 -14.98
N ILE A 179 -1.70 31.48 -13.95
CA ILE A 179 -2.95 30.74 -14.02
C ILE A 179 -3.93 31.70 -14.72
N SER A 180 -4.17 31.47 -16.01
CA SER A 180 -5.28 32.10 -16.71
C SER A 180 -6.59 31.72 -16.03
N THR A 181 -7.18 32.68 -15.33
CA THR A 181 -8.57 32.69 -14.91
C THR A 181 -9.45 32.89 -16.15
N ALA A 182 -9.70 31.81 -16.87
CA ALA A 182 -10.89 31.66 -17.70
C ALA A 182 -11.77 30.59 -17.03
N PRO A 183 -13.11 30.71 -17.06
CA PRO A 183 -13.99 29.66 -16.57
C PRO A 183 -13.79 28.46 -17.50
N ALA A 184 -12.94 27.53 -17.08
CA ALA A 184 -12.63 26.34 -17.84
C ALA A 184 -13.88 25.48 -17.89
N THR A 185 -14.48 25.38 -19.06
CA THR A 185 -15.13 24.15 -19.48
C THR A 185 -14.21 23.00 -19.05
N ALA A 186 -14.69 22.12 -18.18
CA ALA A 186 -13.90 21.08 -17.52
C ALA A 186 -13.24 20.16 -18.56
N GLN A 187 -12.06 20.54 -19.06
CA GLN A 187 -11.24 19.68 -19.89
C GLN A 187 -10.64 18.62 -18.98
N VAL A 188 -11.00 17.37 -19.24
CA VAL A 188 -10.44 16.18 -18.57
C VAL A 188 -8.92 16.26 -18.61
N MET A 189 -8.29 16.14 -17.44
CA MET A 189 -6.83 16.26 -17.34
C MET A 189 -6.15 15.12 -18.10
N LYS A 190 -5.07 15.43 -18.84
CA LYS A 190 -4.37 14.42 -19.61
C LYS A 190 -3.60 13.47 -18.68
N PRO A 191 -3.45 12.18 -19.03
CA PRO A 191 -2.73 11.21 -18.19
C PRO A 191 -1.30 11.63 -17.81
N ASP A 192 -0.59 12.29 -18.72
CA ASP A 192 0.78 12.75 -18.46
C ASP A 192 0.82 13.94 -17.49
N GLU A 193 -0.23 14.76 -17.45
CA GLU A 193 -0.38 15.85 -16.47
C GLU A 193 -0.71 15.27 -15.09
N MET A 194 -1.60 14.27 -15.02
CA MET A 194 -1.87 13.53 -13.78
C MET A 194 -0.59 12.94 -13.16
N VAL A 195 0.31 12.39 -13.98
CA VAL A 195 1.59 11.85 -13.50
C VAL A 195 2.52 12.93 -12.94
N LYS A 196 2.52 14.13 -13.53
CA LYS A 196 3.32 15.26 -13.02
C LYS A 196 2.74 15.79 -11.72
N GLU A 197 1.43 15.94 -11.63
CA GLU A 197 0.77 16.36 -10.39
C GLU A 197 1.00 15.34 -9.29
N ALA A 198 0.85 14.03 -9.55
CA ALA A 198 1.14 12.99 -8.57
C ALA A 198 2.61 13.02 -8.09
N HIS A 199 3.57 13.31 -8.97
CA HIS A 199 4.96 13.49 -8.55
C HIS A 199 5.17 14.74 -7.69
N ARG A 200 4.49 15.84 -8.03
CA ARG A 200 4.49 17.08 -7.22
C ARG A 200 3.93 16.82 -5.83
N PHE A 201 2.82 16.09 -5.73
CA PHE A 201 2.21 15.70 -4.46
C PHE A 201 3.07 14.73 -3.67
N TYR A 202 3.67 13.72 -4.31
CA TYR A 202 4.67 12.86 -3.69
C TYR A 202 5.82 13.67 -3.08
N ASP A 203 6.41 14.62 -3.82
CA ASP A 203 7.50 15.45 -3.32
C ASP A 203 7.08 16.36 -2.16
N MET A 204 5.81 16.75 -2.11
CA MET A 204 5.23 17.58 -1.06
C MET A 204 4.94 16.75 0.20
N PHE A 205 4.41 15.53 0.04
CA PHE A 205 3.97 14.66 1.15
C PHE A 205 5.03 13.63 1.59
N LYS A 206 6.16 13.47 0.91
CA LYS A 206 7.20 12.49 1.31
C LYS A 206 7.72 12.66 2.74
N ALA A 207 7.70 13.88 3.30
CA ALA A 207 8.07 14.12 4.70
C ALA A 207 7.13 13.38 5.67
N LEU A 208 5.85 13.29 5.33
CA LEU A 208 4.85 12.58 6.11
C LEU A 208 5.13 11.07 6.18
N LEU A 209 5.69 10.50 5.12
CA LEU A 209 6.08 9.09 5.06
C LEU A 209 7.17 8.77 6.08
N ALA A 210 8.03 9.74 6.41
CA ALA A 210 9.05 9.64 7.46
C ALA A 210 8.51 9.91 8.87
N GLY A 211 7.22 10.25 9.00
CA GLY A 211 6.59 10.66 10.26
C GLY A 211 6.88 12.10 10.67
N ASP A 212 7.33 12.95 9.74
CA ASP A 212 7.51 14.39 9.96
C ASP A 212 6.24 15.18 9.55
N PHE A 213 6.19 16.45 9.93
CA PHE A 213 5.02 17.32 9.71
C PHE A 213 5.04 17.96 8.32
N LEU A 214 3.85 18.07 7.73
CA LEU A 214 3.64 18.85 6.51
C LEU A 214 3.52 20.35 6.84
N SER A 215 3.96 21.22 5.93
CA SER A 215 3.71 22.65 6.06
C SER A 215 2.22 22.98 5.89
N LEU A 216 1.73 24.01 6.59
CA LEU A 216 0.33 24.44 6.48
C LEU A 216 -0.03 24.92 5.07
N GLY A 217 0.92 25.56 4.37
CA GLY A 217 0.73 26.04 3.00
C GLY A 217 0.61 24.91 1.99
N ASP A 218 1.45 23.88 2.11
CA ASP A 218 1.40 22.68 1.27
C ASP A 218 0.08 21.93 1.47
N ARG A 219 -0.38 21.85 2.72
CA ARG A 219 -1.68 21.25 3.06
C ARG A 219 -2.83 21.98 2.39
N GLN A 220 -2.89 23.32 2.51
CA GLN A 220 -3.96 24.12 1.92
C GLN A 220 -3.97 24.00 0.39
N THR A 221 -2.79 24.03 -0.23
CA THR A 221 -2.62 23.86 -1.68
C THR A 221 -3.15 22.49 -2.14
N SER A 222 -2.87 21.44 -1.37
CA SER A 222 -3.39 20.10 -1.65
C SER A 222 -4.90 20.01 -1.49
N LEU A 223 -5.44 20.55 -0.41
CA LEU A 223 -6.86 20.55 -0.11
C LEU A 223 -7.67 21.20 -1.24
N GLU A 224 -7.31 22.43 -1.63
CA GLU A 224 -8.00 23.18 -2.68
C GLU A 224 -7.93 22.46 -4.03
N PHE A 225 -6.79 21.83 -4.33
CA PHE A 225 -6.65 21.02 -5.52
C PHE A 225 -7.61 19.83 -5.49
N PHE A 226 -7.59 18.99 -4.46
CA PHE A 226 -8.39 17.76 -4.44
C PHE A 226 -9.88 17.96 -4.21
N ILE A 227 -10.31 19.03 -3.50
CA ILE A 227 -11.74 19.37 -3.37
C ILE A 227 -12.34 19.79 -4.71
N SER A 228 -11.59 20.52 -5.53
CA SER A 228 -12.09 21.05 -6.82
C SER A 228 -12.11 20.02 -7.95
N ARG A 229 -11.59 18.80 -7.73
CA ARG A 229 -11.50 17.75 -8.76
C ARG A 229 -12.65 16.73 -8.65
N PRO A 230 -13.12 16.18 -9.78
CA PRO A 230 -14.05 15.05 -9.74
C PRO A 230 -13.39 13.82 -9.12
N GLY A 231 -14.19 12.98 -8.45
CA GLY A 231 -13.69 11.86 -7.64
C GLY A 231 -12.81 10.88 -8.42
N HIS A 232 -13.16 10.56 -9.68
CA HIS A 232 -12.34 9.70 -10.53
C HIS A 232 -10.96 10.30 -10.87
N GLU A 233 -10.83 11.61 -11.13
CA GLU A 233 -9.52 12.23 -11.39
C GLU A 233 -8.66 12.26 -10.12
N ALA A 234 -9.27 12.68 -9.00
CA ALA A 234 -8.61 12.70 -7.69
C ALA A 234 -8.07 11.31 -7.32
N PHE A 235 -8.91 10.28 -7.48
CA PHE A 235 -8.52 8.89 -7.26
C PHE A 235 -7.33 8.46 -8.14
N ARG A 236 -7.33 8.82 -9.43
CA ARG A 236 -6.25 8.44 -10.35
C ARG A 236 -4.91 9.08 -9.99
N ILE A 237 -4.92 10.29 -9.45
CA ILE A 237 -3.70 10.98 -8.99
C ILE A 237 -3.13 10.27 -7.75
N VAL A 238 -3.97 10.00 -6.75
CA VAL A 238 -3.57 9.26 -5.53
C VAL A 238 -3.07 7.85 -5.88
N GLU A 239 -3.71 7.19 -6.84
CA GLU A 239 -3.29 5.87 -7.34
C GLU A 239 -1.87 5.93 -7.96
N ILE A 240 -1.55 6.98 -8.73
CA ILE A 240 -0.20 7.19 -9.27
C ILE A 240 0.80 7.43 -8.14
N GLU A 241 0.43 8.28 -7.18
CA GLU A 241 1.29 8.64 -6.05
C GLU A 241 1.66 7.42 -5.19
N LEU A 242 0.71 6.55 -4.86
CA LEU A 242 0.99 5.29 -4.17
C LEU A 242 1.95 4.39 -4.96
N ASN A 243 1.85 4.36 -6.30
CA ASN A 243 2.80 3.62 -7.12
C ASN A 243 4.21 4.25 -7.07
N LEU A 244 4.32 5.59 -7.00
CA LEU A 244 5.61 6.27 -6.82
C LEU A 244 6.23 5.93 -5.45
N ILE A 245 5.41 5.92 -4.39
CA ILE A 245 5.83 5.50 -3.05
C ILE A 245 6.32 4.04 -3.07
N TYR A 246 5.58 3.14 -3.72
CA TYR A 246 6.04 1.76 -3.90
C TYR A 246 7.39 1.68 -4.61
N ASP A 247 7.55 2.41 -5.71
CA ASP A 247 8.79 2.40 -6.49
C ASP A 247 9.98 2.90 -5.65
N VAL A 248 9.77 3.82 -4.71
CA VAL A 248 10.80 4.36 -3.81
C VAL A 248 11.22 3.34 -2.74
N PHE A 249 10.27 2.63 -2.13
CA PHE A 249 10.57 1.74 -1.00
C PHE A 249 10.92 0.30 -1.39
N TYR A 250 10.53 -0.16 -2.58
CA TYR A 250 10.63 -1.58 -2.96
C TYR A 250 11.35 -1.85 -4.29
N THR A 251 11.77 -0.82 -5.02
CA THR A 251 12.39 -1.00 -6.35
C THR A 251 13.65 -0.16 -6.50
N LYS A 252 14.44 -0.40 -7.56
CA LYS A 252 15.54 0.48 -7.95
C LYS A 252 15.11 1.60 -8.89
N LEU A 253 13.84 1.63 -9.31
CA LEU A 253 13.38 2.52 -10.38
C LEU A 253 13.50 3.99 -10.01
N PHE A 254 13.34 4.34 -8.73
CA PHE A 254 13.55 5.72 -8.25
C PHE A 254 15.02 6.17 -8.33
N LEU A 255 15.98 5.23 -8.30
CA LEU A 255 17.41 5.56 -8.44
C LEU A 255 17.79 5.95 -9.87
N LEU A 256 16.88 5.80 -10.85
CA LEU A 256 17.11 6.16 -12.25
C LEU A 256 17.15 7.68 -12.50
N GLN A 257 17.25 8.48 -11.44
CA GLN A 257 17.56 9.90 -11.54
C GLN A 257 18.92 10.14 -12.24
N ARG A 258 18.89 11.11 -13.16
CA ARG A 258 19.89 11.64 -14.10
C ARG A 258 21.33 11.09 -14.10
N LYS A 259 22.03 11.05 -12.97
CA LYS A 259 23.46 10.65 -12.91
C LYS A 259 23.66 9.14 -13.02
N ARG A 260 22.67 8.34 -12.61
CA ARG A 260 22.79 6.86 -12.53
C ARG A 260 22.28 6.15 -13.79
N ALA A 261 21.43 6.79 -14.58
CA ALA A 261 20.99 6.25 -15.88
C ALA A 261 22.15 6.01 -16.87
N PHE A 262 23.19 6.85 -16.86
CA PHE A 262 24.39 6.64 -17.67
C PHE A 262 25.17 5.39 -17.26
N ALA A 263 25.25 5.11 -15.95
CA ALA A 263 25.86 3.88 -15.45
C ALA A 263 25.14 2.64 -15.99
N ARG A 264 23.81 2.68 -16.11
CA ARG A 264 23.02 1.56 -16.68
C ARG A 264 23.22 1.32 -18.16
N VAL A 265 23.32 2.40 -18.96
CA VAL A 265 23.65 2.26 -20.37
C VAL A 265 25.05 1.67 -20.53
N PHE A 266 26.01 2.12 -19.71
CA PHE A 266 27.35 1.56 -19.67
C PHE A 266 27.35 0.08 -19.28
N CYS A 267 26.64 -0.30 -18.22
CA CYS A 267 26.42 -1.67 -17.78
C CYS A 267 25.91 -2.58 -18.91
N PHE A 268 24.85 -2.17 -19.61
CA PHE A 268 24.29 -2.93 -20.73
C PHE A 268 25.32 -3.11 -21.86
N ILE A 269 26.01 -2.04 -22.25
CA ILE A 269 27.07 -2.09 -23.27
C ILE A 269 28.21 -3.02 -22.82
N SER A 270 28.57 -3.00 -21.53
CA SER A 270 29.62 -3.84 -20.94
C SER A 270 29.28 -5.33 -21.06
N VAL A 271 28.04 -5.73 -20.75
CA VAL A 271 27.59 -7.12 -20.88
C VAL A 271 27.56 -7.57 -22.34
N VAL A 272 27.06 -6.72 -23.24
CA VAL A 272 27.04 -6.99 -24.69
C VAL A 272 28.46 -7.11 -25.23
N ALA A 273 29.37 -6.23 -24.84
CA ALA A 273 30.78 -6.29 -25.21
C ALA A 273 31.45 -7.57 -24.71
N SER A 274 31.21 -7.97 -23.45
CA SER A 274 31.67 -9.26 -22.90
C SER A 274 31.17 -10.44 -23.72
N ALA A 275 29.90 -10.46 -24.11
CA ALA A 275 29.33 -11.52 -24.93
C ALA A 275 29.94 -11.59 -26.34
N LEU A 276 30.16 -10.44 -26.97
CA LEU A 276 30.82 -10.36 -28.27
C LEU A 276 32.27 -10.83 -28.20
N ILE A 277 33.03 -10.36 -27.21
CA ILE A 277 34.44 -10.76 -27.03
C ILE A 277 34.54 -12.26 -26.74
N PHE A 278 33.68 -12.82 -25.89
CA PHE A 278 33.64 -14.26 -25.62
C PHE A 278 33.28 -15.08 -26.87
N SER A 279 32.35 -14.58 -27.69
CA SER A 279 31.96 -15.23 -28.96
C SER A 279 33.09 -15.25 -30.00
N LEU A 280 33.85 -14.15 -30.09
CA LEU A 280 34.96 -14.01 -31.05
C LEU A 280 36.23 -14.77 -30.64
N LYS A 281 36.34 -15.20 -29.38
CA LYS A 281 37.52 -15.90 -28.88
C LYS A 281 37.48 -17.40 -29.24
N ASP A 282 38.67 -17.98 -29.46
CA ASP A 282 38.82 -19.43 -29.68
C ASP A 282 38.39 -20.21 -28.42
N ARG A 283 37.37 -21.04 -28.60
CA ARG A 283 36.69 -21.79 -27.53
C ARG A 283 37.05 -23.28 -27.52
N SER A 284 37.90 -23.73 -28.44
CA SER A 284 38.30 -25.15 -28.59
C SER A 284 38.93 -25.76 -27.32
N LYS A 285 39.42 -24.91 -26.42
CA LYS A 285 40.13 -25.26 -25.18
C LYS A 285 39.20 -25.47 -23.98
N TYR A 286 37.92 -25.10 -24.09
CA TYR A 286 36.94 -25.18 -23.00
C TYR A 286 35.98 -26.35 -23.22
N GLN A 287 35.39 -26.87 -22.13
CA GLN A 287 34.37 -27.91 -22.24
C GLN A 287 33.09 -27.33 -22.86
N ASN A 288 32.43 -28.10 -23.73
CA ASN A 288 31.20 -27.66 -24.41
C ASN A 288 30.09 -27.24 -23.41
N VAL A 289 29.97 -27.96 -22.29
CA VAL A 289 29.00 -27.66 -21.22
C VAL A 289 29.26 -26.27 -20.62
N ASP A 290 30.52 -25.99 -20.29
CA ASP A 290 30.96 -24.72 -19.70
C ASP A 290 30.76 -23.52 -20.65
N VAL A 291 30.98 -23.75 -21.95
CA VAL A 291 30.69 -22.75 -23.00
C VAL A 291 29.19 -22.47 -23.10
N ILE A 292 28.35 -23.51 -23.08
CA ILE A 292 26.88 -23.39 -23.10
C ILE A 292 26.41 -22.61 -21.87
N ILE A 293 26.89 -22.96 -20.67
CA ILE A 293 26.56 -22.25 -19.42
C ILE A 293 26.89 -20.77 -19.58
N THR A 294 28.08 -20.44 -20.06
CA THR A 294 28.52 -19.05 -20.21
C THR A 294 27.63 -18.23 -21.14
N PHE A 295 27.20 -18.81 -22.27
CA PHE A 295 26.24 -18.13 -23.17
C PHE A 295 24.85 -17.99 -22.54
N VAL A 296 24.39 -18.98 -21.80
CA VAL A 296 23.10 -18.90 -21.08
C VAL A 296 23.14 -17.80 -20.02
N LEU A 297 24.23 -17.69 -19.26
CA LEU A 297 24.43 -16.64 -18.26
C LEU A 297 24.43 -15.24 -18.91
N LEU A 298 25.24 -15.03 -19.95
CA LEU A 298 25.31 -13.76 -20.67
C LEU A 298 23.98 -13.39 -21.36
N GLY A 299 23.34 -14.35 -22.02
CA GLY A 299 22.03 -14.17 -22.64
C GLY A 299 20.96 -13.80 -21.61
N GLY A 300 20.98 -14.45 -20.45
CA GLY A 300 20.11 -14.12 -19.32
C GLY A 300 20.31 -12.69 -18.79
N ALA A 301 21.56 -12.26 -18.63
CA ALA A 301 21.88 -10.89 -18.21
C ALA A 301 21.39 -9.84 -19.23
N ILE A 302 21.63 -10.05 -20.53
CA ILE A 302 21.13 -9.18 -21.60
C ILE A 302 19.60 -9.13 -21.59
N ALA A 303 18.94 -10.29 -21.47
CA ALA A 303 17.48 -10.36 -21.41
C ALA A 303 16.89 -9.63 -20.20
N LEU A 304 17.52 -9.75 -19.02
CA LEU A 304 17.10 -9.03 -17.81
C LEU A 304 17.28 -7.52 -17.96
N ASP A 305 18.38 -7.06 -18.53
CA ASP A 305 18.63 -5.62 -18.76
C ASP A 305 17.67 -5.03 -19.81
N ILE A 306 17.35 -5.79 -20.87
CA ILE A 306 16.30 -5.41 -21.84
C ILE A 306 14.94 -5.32 -21.15
N CYS A 307 14.58 -6.32 -20.34
CA CYS A 307 13.33 -6.32 -19.58
C CYS A 307 13.26 -5.11 -18.64
N ALA A 308 14.34 -4.79 -17.93
CA ALA A 308 14.42 -3.63 -17.04
C ALA A 308 14.27 -2.30 -17.81
N CYS A 309 14.91 -2.17 -18.97
CA CYS A 309 14.78 -1.00 -19.84
C CYS A 309 13.34 -0.81 -20.33
N LEU A 310 12.71 -1.88 -20.83
CA LEU A 310 11.30 -1.86 -21.25
C LEU A 310 10.38 -1.48 -20.09
N MET A 311 10.61 -2.06 -18.91
CA MET A 311 9.86 -1.76 -17.70
C MET A 311 9.96 -0.28 -17.30
N PHE A 312 11.15 0.31 -17.36
CA PHE A 312 11.36 1.71 -17.05
C PHE A 312 10.66 2.65 -18.04
N VAL A 313 10.78 2.39 -19.34
CA VAL A 313 10.09 3.17 -20.39
C VAL A 313 8.56 3.08 -20.24
N MET A 314 8.06 1.95 -19.71
CA MET A 314 6.65 1.74 -19.36
C MET A 314 6.28 2.26 -17.95
N SER A 315 7.21 2.80 -17.16
CA SER A 315 6.97 3.35 -15.81
C SER A 315 6.69 4.85 -15.81
N ASP A 316 5.88 5.31 -14.85
CA ASP A 316 5.48 6.72 -14.73
C ASP A 316 6.70 7.65 -14.54
N TRP A 317 7.79 7.11 -13.95
CA TRP A 317 9.12 7.75 -13.89
C TRP A 317 9.65 8.23 -15.24
N TRP A 318 9.35 7.54 -16.34
CA TRP A 318 9.77 7.97 -17.68
C TRP A 318 9.16 9.32 -18.09
N ILE A 319 7.89 9.57 -17.73
CA ILE A 319 7.22 10.86 -18.00
C ILE A 319 7.87 11.96 -17.16
N ILE A 320 8.10 11.68 -15.87
CA ILE A 320 8.69 12.61 -14.91
C ILE A 320 10.08 13.05 -15.40
N VAL A 321 10.95 12.09 -15.73
CA VAL A 321 12.32 12.34 -16.19
C VAL A 321 12.33 13.20 -17.46
N ILE A 322 11.54 12.84 -18.49
CA ILE A 322 11.50 13.62 -19.75
C ILE A 322 10.97 15.03 -19.52
N SER A 323 9.95 15.18 -18.67
CA SER A 323 9.33 16.49 -18.45
C SER A 323 10.20 17.46 -17.64
N SER A 324 11.03 16.94 -16.73
CA SER A 324 11.97 17.73 -15.94
C SER A 324 13.17 18.28 -16.75
N ASP A 325 13.46 17.68 -17.91
CA ASP A 325 14.74 17.87 -18.64
C ASP A 325 14.68 18.95 -19.74
N GLY A 326 13.87 20.00 -19.51
CA GLY A 326 13.55 21.05 -20.47
C GLY A 326 14.77 21.72 -21.15
N ASN A 327 15.90 21.88 -20.43
CA ASN A 327 16.98 22.77 -20.86
C ASN A 327 18.40 22.18 -20.82
N LYS A 328 18.64 20.93 -20.38
CA LYS A 328 20.01 20.42 -20.12
C LYS A 328 20.49 19.29 -21.04
N LEU A 329 19.64 18.77 -21.93
CA LEU A 329 19.93 17.61 -22.77
C LEU A 329 20.29 17.99 -24.21
N LYS A 330 21.28 17.32 -24.82
CA LYS A 330 21.61 17.53 -26.24
C LYS A 330 20.37 17.31 -27.13
N ARG A 331 20.14 18.23 -28.07
CA ARG A 331 18.94 18.27 -28.94
C ARG A 331 18.62 16.94 -29.64
N CYS A 332 19.65 16.21 -30.08
CA CYS A 332 19.50 14.89 -30.73
C CYS A 332 18.97 13.81 -29.76
N PHE A 333 19.54 13.72 -28.56
CA PHE A 333 19.13 12.72 -27.56
C PHE A 333 17.70 12.95 -27.07
N ARG A 334 17.30 14.22 -26.92
CA ARG A 334 15.91 14.60 -26.63
C ARG A 334 14.94 14.13 -27.71
N SER A 335 15.32 14.25 -28.99
CA SER A 335 14.48 13.81 -30.11
C SER A 335 14.22 12.30 -30.05
N VAL A 336 15.26 11.51 -29.79
CA VAL A 336 15.15 10.05 -29.59
C VAL A 336 14.26 9.71 -28.39
N MET A 337 14.48 10.35 -27.24
CA MET A 337 13.66 10.13 -26.04
C MET A 337 12.18 10.46 -26.26
N LEU A 338 11.88 11.53 -27.02
CA LEU A 338 10.50 11.88 -27.37
C LEU A 338 9.87 10.87 -28.33
N VAL A 339 10.64 10.29 -29.26
CA VAL A 339 10.16 9.18 -30.10
C VAL A 339 9.86 7.95 -29.24
N ILE A 340 10.77 7.59 -28.32
CA ILE A 340 10.54 6.48 -27.37
C ILE A 340 9.31 6.75 -26.51
N LEU A 341 9.08 7.98 -26.04
CA LEU A 341 7.87 8.36 -25.31
C LEU A 341 6.61 8.26 -26.19
N ARG A 342 6.66 8.65 -27.46
CA ARG A 342 5.54 8.47 -28.39
C ARG A 342 5.22 6.99 -28.60
N CYS A 343 6.23 6.17 -28.84
CA CYS A 343 6.06 4.72 -28.98
C CYS A 343 5.55 4.11 -27.67
N SER A 344 6.06 4.56 -26.52
CA SER A 344 5.62 4.04 -25.23
C SER A 344 4.18 4.40 -24.92
N ARG A 345 3.69 5.56 -25.36
CA ARG A 345 2.27 5.93 -25.26
C ARG A 345 1.35 5.01 -26.08
N LEU A 346 1.81 4.50 -27.23
CA LEU A 346 1.02 3.55 -28.03
C LEU A 346 0.87 2.20 -27.31
N VAL A 347 1.91 1.79 -26.58
CA VAL A 347 1.92 0.54 -25.82
C VAL A 347 1.27 0.71 -24.43
N ARG A 348 1.40 1.89 -23.83
CA ARG A 348 0.87 2.21 -22.51
C ARG A 348 -0.63 2.45 -22.62
N ARG A 349 -1.41 1.56 -22.03
CA ARG A 349 -2.86 1.78 -21.90
C ARG A 349 -3.12 3.04 -21.06
N PRO A 350 -3.90 4.03 -21.55
CA PRO A 350 -4.18 5.27 -20.81
C PRO A 350 -4.88 5.00 -19.47
N HIS A 351 -5.66 3.91 -19.41
CA HIS A 351 -6.33 3.41 -18.21
C HIS A 351 -5.56 2.27 -17.54
N ARG A 352 -4.22 2.34 -17.54
CA ARG A 352 -3.41 1.33 -16.85
C ARG A 352 -3.82 1.25 -15.39
N ARG A 353 -4.13 0.04 -14.93
CA ARG A 353 -4.38 -0.22 -13.51
C ARG A 353 -3.05 -0.19 -12.78
N ARG A 354 -2.99 0.45 -11.61
CA ARG A 354 -1.79 0.46 -10.77
C ARG A 354 -2.03 -0.23 -9.45
N TRP A 355 -3.24 -0.70 -9.18
CA TRP A 355 -3.51 -1.72 -8.19
C TRP A 355 -4.50 -2.74 -8.78
N SER A 356 -4.82 -3.78 -8.02
CA SER A 356 -5.68 -4.89 -8.46
C SER A 356 -7.11 -4.45 -8.82
N GLN A 357 -7.53 -3.24 -8.41
CA GLN A 357 -8.93 -2.80 -8.42
C GLN A 357 -9.83 -3.88 -7.82
N SER A 358 -9.36 -4.55 -6.78
CA SER A 358 -10.09 -5.58 -6.07
C SER A 358 -9.98 -5.37 -4.59
N ILE A 359 -11.10 -5.45 -3.89
CA ILE A 359 -11.14 -5.50 -2.43
C ILE A 359 -11.27 -6.94 -1.99
N SER A 360 -10.53 -7.29 -0.95
CA SER A 360 -10.66 -8.58 -0.28
C SER A 360 -11.90 -8.58 0.61
N LYS A 361 -12.61 -9.69 0.65
CA LYS A 361 -13.83 -9.87 1.45
C LYS A 361 -13.67 -10.99 2.43
N TYR A 362 -14.23 -10.81 3.62
CA TYR A 362 -14.27 -11.87 4.61
C TYR A 362 -15.55 -11.81 5.43
N ASN A 363 -16.51 -12.67 5.09
CA ASN A 363 -17.86 -12.60 5.66
C ASN A 363 -18.04 -13.59 6.83
N LEU A 364 -18.66 -13.12 7.92
CA LEU A 364 -18.88 -13.91 9.14
C LEU A 364 -19.85 -15.07 8.91
N LEU A 365 -21.03 -14.81 8.33
CA LEU A 365 -22.04 -15.85 8.10
C LEU A 365 -21.53 -16.89 7.10
N LYS A 366 -20.84 -16.44 6.06
CA LYS A 366 -20.16 -17.32 5.10
C LYS A 366 -19.14 -18.22 5.78
N ARG A 367 -18.36 -17.70 6.73
CA ARG A 367 -17.42 -18.50 7.54
C ARG A 367 -18.13 -19.53 8.44
N CYS A 368 -19.36 -19.26 8.85
CA CYS A 368 -20.17 -20.18 9.64
C CYS A 368 -20.80 -21.29 8.80
N PHE A 369 -21.31 -20.97 7.61
CA PHE A 369 -22.16 -21.88 6.84
C PHE A 369 -21.50 -22.51 5.61
N LYS A 370 -20.45 -21.90 5.03
CA LYS A 370 -19.71 -22.48 3.90
C LYS A 370 -18.76 -23.57 4.38
N LYS A 371 -18.85 -24.76 3.79
CA LYS A 371 -17.98 -25.89 4.10
C LYS A 371 -16.58 -25.69 3.47
N PRO A 372 -15.48 -26.01 4.19
CA PRO A 372 -14.16 -25.98 3.58
C PRO A 372 -13.98 -27.12 2.56
N PRO A 373 -13.07 -26.98 1.57
CA PRO A 373 -12.78 -28.02 0.58
C PRO A 373 -12.32 -29.35 1.20
N SER A 374 -12.59 -30.48 0.54
CA SER A 374 -12.22 -31.83 1.01
C SER A 374 -10.71 -32.00 1.28
N ILE A 375 -9.86 -31.29 0.53
CA ILE A 375 -8.39 -31.29 0.66
C ILE A 375 -7.94 -30.85 2.07
N PHE A 376 -8.69 -29.98 2.73
CA PHE A 376 -8.36 -29.50 4.08
C PHE A 376 -8.50 -30.59 5.15
N PHE A 377 -9.30 -31.63 4.87
CA PHE A 377 -9.49 -32.77 5.78
C PHE A 377 -8.36 -33.80 5.66
N ASN A 378 -7.51 -33.72 4.63
CA ASN A 378 -6.38 -34.64 4.44
C ASN A 378 -5.12 -34.22 5.21
N PHE A 379 -5.06 -32.97 5.71
CA PHE A 379 -3.94 -32.53 6.53
C PHE A 379 -4.01 -33.16 7.93
N LYS A 380 -2.96 -33.90 8.32
CA LYS A 380 -2.83 -34.48 9.67
C LYS A 380 -3.03 -33.39 10.74
N GLY A 381 -3.75 -33.71 11.81
CA GLY A 381 -4.18 -32.76 12.86
C GLY A 381 -3.07 -31.88 13.47
N TRP A 382 -1.82 -32.35 13.49
CA TRP A 382 -0.68 -31.56 13.97
C TRP A 382 -0.34 -30.36 13.07
N ILE A 383 -0.44 -30.50 11.75
CA ILE A 383 -0.20 -29.39 10.81
C ILE A 383 -1.26 -28.30 11.00
N PHE A 384 -2.51 -28.70 11.25
CA PHE A 384 -3.62 -27.78 11.53
C PHE A 384 -3.59 -27.19 12.94
N SER A 385 -2.80 -27.78 13.86
CA SER A 385 -2.59 -27.23 15.21
C SER A 385 -1.69 -25.99 15.20
N MET A 386 -0.89 -25.79 14.15
CA MET A 386 -0.09 -24.58 14.01
C MET A 386 -0.98 -23.39 13.62
N LYS A 387 -1.11 -22.40 14.52
CA LYS A 387 -1.95 -21.21 14.34
C LYS A 387 -1.73 -20.53 12.98
N GLN A 388 -0.48 -20.27 12.60
CA GLN A 388 -0.14 -19.60 11.34
C GLN A 388 -0.61 -20.39 10.10
N VAL A 389 -0.41 -21.71 10.10
CA VAL A 389 -0.84 -22.57 8.99
C VAL A 389 -2.36 -22.60 8.91
N ARG A 390 -3.04 -22.76 10.04
CA ARG A 390 -4.50 -22.70 10.14
C ARG A 390 -5.05 -21.38 9.61
N ASP A 391 -4.51 -20.26 10.05
CA ASP A 391 -5.02 -18.94 9.69
C ASP A 391 -4.79 -18.65 8.19
N THR A 392 -3.65 -19.08 7.63
CA THR A 392 -3.36 -19.04 6.19
C THR A 392 -4.35 -19.90 5.40
N LEU A 393 -4.59 -21.13 5.87
CA LEU A 393 -5.54 -22.07 5.29
C LEU A 393 -6.97 -21.51 5.30
N ILE A 394 -7.43 -20.94 6.42
CA ILE A 394 -8.74 -20.27 6.50
C ILE A 394 -8.78 -19.08 5.53
N GLY A 395 -7.70 -18.31 5.43
CA GLY A 395 -7.54 -17.24 4.45
C GLY A 395 -7.83 -17.72 3.03
N LEU A 396 -7.19 -18.80 2.59
CA LEU A 396 -7.34 -19.36 1.23
C LEU A 396 -8.77 -19.82 0.89
N VAL A 397 -9.59 -20.18 1.88
CA VAL A 397 -10.95 -20.73 1.66
C VAL A 397 -12.02 -19.64 1.68
N TYR A 398 -11.87 -18.69 2.60
CA TYR A 398 -12.95 -17.76 2.98
C TYR A 398 -12.63 -16.31 2.63
N VAL A 399 -11.38 -15.97 2.32
CA VAL A 399 -11.06 -14.66 1.73
C VAL A 399 -11.35 -14.74 0.24
N GLU A 400 -12.20 -13.84 -0.23
CA GLU A 400 -12.58 -13.75 -1.63
C GLU A 400 -12.18 -12.38 -2.18
N ASN A 401 -11.69 -12.32 -3.41
CA ASN A 401 -11.38 -11.05 -4.06
C ASN A 401 -12.57 -10.64 -4.92
N GLN A 402 -13.19 -9.50 -4.63
CA GLN A 402 -14.17 -8.87 -5.52
C GLN A 402 -13.48 -7.73 -6.27
N LYS A 403 -13.72 -7.61 -7.58
CA LYS A 403 -13.38 -6.36 -8.28
C LYS A 403 -14.11 -5.21 -7.59
N ALA A 404 -13.35 -4.25 -7.09
CA ALA A 404 -13.88 -3.00 -6.59
C ALA A 404 -14.54 -2.30 -7.77
N ASP A 405 -15.86 -2.16 -7.69
CA ASP A 405 -16.59 -1.37 -8.67
C ASP A 405 -16.01 0.06 -8.68
N GLU A 406 -15.85 0.64 -9.85
CA GLU A 406 -15.39 2.02 -9.98
C GLU A 406 -16.36 2.96 -9.24
N GLN A 407 -17.65 2.61 -9.24
CA GLN A 407 -18.70 3.30 -8.48
C GLN A 407 -18.51 3.23 -6.96
N LEU A 408 -17.97 2.13 -6.42
CA LEU A 408 -17.70 2.00 -4.99
C LEU A 408 -16.60 2.96 -4.57
N VAL A 409 -15.50 2.98 -5.32
CA VAL A 409 -14.35 3.83 -5.01
C VAL A 409 -14.70 5.30 -5.21
N GLU A 410 -15.40 5.63 -6.30
CA GLU A 410 -15.89 6.99 -6.54
C GLU A 410 -16.82 7.45 -5.42
N TYR A 411 -17.75 6.61 -4.97
CA TYR A 411 -18.62 6.94 -3.83
C TYR A 411 -17.82 7.23 -2.54
N VAL A 412 -16.83 6.39 -2.21
CA VAL A 412 -15.97 6.61 -1.03
C VAL A 412 -15.22 7.94 -1.14
N ILE A 413 -14.65 8.25 -2.31
CA ILE A 413 -13.90 9.49 -2.56
C ILE A 413 -14.81 10.71 -2.46
N GLU A 414 -15.97 10.69 -3.11
CA GLU A 414 -16.96 11.77 -3.07
C GLU A 414 -17.46 12.02 -1.64
N GLU A 415 -17.71 10.96 -0.88
CA GLU A 415 -18.16 11.06 0.51
C GLU A 415 -17.08 11.68 1.41
N ILE A 416 -15.80 11.35 1.20
CA ILE A 416 -14.68 12.00 1.89
C ILE A 416 -14.54 13.47 1.47
N GLN A 417 -14.70 13.79 0.18
CA GLN A 417 -14.66 15.17 -0.32
C GLN A 417 -15.77 16.04 0.28
N LYS A 418 -17.00 15.53 0.35
CA LYS A 418 -18.13 16.22 0.98
C LYS A 418 -17.81 16.61 2.42
N ARG A 419 -17.24 15.69 3.19
CA ARG A 419 -16.83 15.93 4.59
C ARG A 419 -15.69 16.93 4.69
N ALA A 420 -14.68 16.82 3.81
CA ALA A 420 -13.58 17.79 3.76
C ALA A 420 -14.07 19.21 3.47
N ASN A 421 -15.10 19.37 2.64
CA ASN A 421 -15.69 20.68 2.32
C ASN A 421 -16.37 21.35 3.53
N ILE A 422 -16.84 20.57 4.51
CA ILE A 422 -17.40 21.07 5.77
C ILE A 422 -16.29 21.54 6.72
N SER A 423 -15.06 21.07 6.53
CA SER A 423 -13.90 21.39 7.35
C SER A 423 -13.41 22.83 7.14
N THR A 424 -14.06 23.78 7.82
CA THR A 424 -13.67 25.19 7.78
C THR A 424 -12.40 25.48 8.59
N ASN A 425 -12.12 24.66 9.61
CA ASN A 425 -11.03 24.85 10.57
C ASN A 425 -10.39 23.53 11.02
N ILE A 426 -9.17 23.61 11.56
CA ILE A 426 -8.40 22.46 12.08
C ILE A 426 -9.16 21.65 13.13
N GLU A 427 -9.98 22.30 13.97
CA GLU A 427 -10.78 21.62 15.00
C GLU A 427 -11.86 20.72 14.39
N VAL A 428 -12.60 21.25 13.40
CA VAL A 428 -13.60 20.48 12.64
C VAL A 428 -12.92 19.33 11.89
N ALA A 429 -11.73 19.56 11.32
CA ALA A 429 -10.95 18.47 10.69
C ALA A 429 -10.61 17.35 11.68
N LYS A 430 -10.25 17.68 12.93
CA LYS A 430 -9.95 16.68 13.96
C LYS A 430 -11.18 15.89 14.37
N GLU A 431 -12.31 16.57 14.50
CA GLU A 431 -13.59 15.94 14.79
C GLU A 431 -13.95 14.96 13.67
N ILE A 432 -13.90 15.39 12.41
CA ILE A 432 -14.11 14.54 11.22
C ILE A 432 -13.26 13.27 11.25
N CYS A 433 -12.01 13.36 11.68
CA CYS A 433 -11.10 12.20 11.72
C CYS A 433 -11.29 11.30 12.94
N SER A 434 -11.87 11.83 14.01
CA SER A 434 -12.07 11.10 15.27
C SER A 434 -13.41 10.37 15.31
N SER A 435 -14.32 10.77 14.43
CA SER A 435 -15.67 10.22 14.36
C SER A 435 -15.71 8.83 13.72
N ARG A 436 -16.66 8.01 14.17
CA ARG A 436 -16.80 6.56 13.84
C ARG A 436 -18.19 6.17 13.33
N GLY A 437 -18.96 7.15 12.91
CA GLY A 437 -20.34 7.09 12.47
C GLY A 437 -21.17 8.24 13.04
N ASN A 438 -20.72 8.85 14.14
CA ASN A 438 -21.45 9.89 14.85
C ASN A 438 -21.67 11.16 14.05
N LEU A 439 -20.76 11.54 13.14
CA LEU A 439 -21.00 12.74 12.31
C LEU A 439 -22.17 12.54 11.36
N VAL A 440 -22.21 11.39 10.68
CA VAL A 440 -23.34 11.01 9.82
C VAL A 440 -24.64 11.01 10.61
N LEU A 441 -24.61 10.47 11.83
CA LEU A 441 -25.78 10.38 12.67
C LEU A 441 -26.23 11.76 13.21
N HIS A 442 -25.32 12.71 13.41
CA HIS A 442 -25.67 14.07 13.86
C HIS A 442 -26.09 15.01 12.72
N GLU A 443 -25.52 14.86 11.52
CA GLU A 443 -25.81 15.75 10.38
C GLU A 443 -27.16 15.46 9.71
N ASP A 444 -27.54 14.18 9.60
CA ASP A 444 -28.69 13.79 8.77
C ASP A 444 -30.02 13.66 9.54
N ASP A 445 -29.99 13.30 10.84
CA ASP A 445 -31.21 13.07 11.63
C ASP A 445 -30.91 12.96 13.15
N ILE A 446 -31.44 13.88 13.97
CA ILE A 446 -31.33 13.82 15.44
C ILE A 446 -31.78 12.46 15.99
N PHE A 447 -32.82 11.88 15.39
CA PHE A 447 -33.35 10.57 15.78
C PHE A 447 -32.37 9.43 15.47
N ALA A 448 -31.60 9.53 14.38
CA ALA A 448 -30.54 8.57 14.06
C ALA A 448 -29.40 8.64 15.07
N SER A 449 -28.99 9.84 15.49
CA SER A 449 -28.01 10.01 16.57
C SER A 449 -28.47 9.37 17.87
N GLU A 450 -29.71 9.61 18.29
CA GLU A 450 -30.22 9.04 19.54
C GLU A 450 -30.31 7.50 19.49
N CYS A 451 -30.73 6.94 18.35
CA CYS A 451 -30.93 5.51 18.22
C CYS A 451 -29.65 4.71 17.96
N LEU A 452 -28.69 5.27 17.20
CA LEU A 452 -27.62 4.49 16.58
C LEU A 452 -26.21 4.79 17.14
N SER A 453 -26.03 5.90 17.87
CA SER A 453 -24.71 6.32 18.38
C SER A 453 -24.06 5.28 19.31
N SER A 454 -24.85 4.57 20.11
CA SER A 454 -24.37 3.55 21.04
C SER A 454 -23.66 2.37 20.37
N TRP A 455 -23.96 2.09 19.10
CA TRP A 455 -23.31 1.03 18.33
C TRP A 455 -22.02 1.47 17.63
N THR A 456 -21.60 2.72 17.83
CA THR A 456 -20.38 3.30 17.23
C THR A 456 -19.46 3.93 18.27
N ILE A 457 -19.99 4.75 19.18
CA ILE A 457 -19.21 5.52 20.17
C ILE A 457 -19.01 4.74 21.46
N ASP A 458 -20.05 4.08 21.96
CA ASP A 458 -20.08 3.48 23.30
C ASP A 458 -19.45 2.08 23.35
N VAL A 459 -18.97 1.58 22.21
CA VAL A 459 -18.34 0.26 22.06
C VAL A 459 -16.94 0.39 21.47
N ASP A 460 -16.10 -0.62 21.72
CA ASP A 460 -14.79 -0.71 21.08
C ASP A 460 -14.94 -0.75 19.55
N TYR A 461 -13.95 -0.24 18.82
CA TYR A 461 -14.00 -0.17 17.36
C TYR A 461 -14.20 -1.54 16.70
N ASP A 462 -13.50 -2.57 17.18
CA ASP A 462 -13.63 -3.93 16.65
C ASP A 462 -15.00 -4.54 16.93
N GLU A 463 -15.60 -4.21 18.08
CA GLU A 463 -16.96 -4.58 18.43
C GLU A 463 -17.97 -3.88 17.52
N SER A 464 -17.85 -2.56 17.33
CA SER A 464 -18.66 -1.79 16.40
C SER A 464 -18.62 -2.38 14.99
N VAL A 465 -17.43 -2.62 14.44
CA VAL A 465 -17.28 -3.20 13.08
C VAL A 465 -17.96 -4.56 12.98
N LEU A 466 -17.86 -5.43 14.00
CA LEU A 466 -18.52 -6.74 13.98
C LEU A 466 -20.05 -6.63 14.11
N ILE A 467 -20.56 -5.75 14.97
CA ILE A 467 -22.00 -5.48 15.13
C ILE A 467 -22.57 -4.98 13.80
N TRP A 468 -21.99 -3.92 13.22
CA TRP A 468 -22.43 -3.34 11.97
C TRP A 468 -22.28 -4.31 10.80
N HIS A 469 -21.22 -5.12 10.78
CA HIS A 469 -21.02 -6.14 9.74
C HIS A 469 -22.17 -7.15 9.71
N LEU A 470 -22.50 -7.70 10.88
CA LEU A 470 -23.56 -8.68 11.02
C LEU A 470 -24.95 -8.06 10.79
N ALA A 471 -25.19 -6.84 11.27
CA ALA A 471 -26.42 -6.11 10.99
C ALA A 471 -26.60 -5.83 9.48
N THR A 472 -25.52 -5.45 8.78
CA THR A 472 -25.51 -5.27 7.32
C THR A 472 -25.88 -6.56 6.60
N ASP A 473 -25.33 -7.70 7.01
CA ASP A 473 -25.67 -8.98 6.42
C ASP A 473 -27.13 -9.38 6.67
N ILE A 474 -27.62 -9.20 7.90
CA ILE A 474 -29.02 -9.50 8.23
C ILE A 474 -29.96 -8.64 7.38
N CYS A 475 -29.77 -7.32 7.37
CA CYS A 475 -30.53 -6.38 6.54
C CYS A 475 -30.46 -6.73 5.05
N TYR A 476 -29.27 -7.10 4.55
CA TYR A 476 -29.08 -7.44 3.14
C TYR A 476 -29.91 -8.66 2.73
N TRP A 477 -29.96 -9.67 3.60
CA TRP A 477 -30.69 -10.91 3.31
C TRP A 477 -32.20 -10.82 3.58
N THR A 478 -32.64 -9.90 4.43
CA THR A 478 -34.06 -9.66 4.72
C THR A 478 -34.70 -8.65 3.76
N SER A 479 -33.89 -7.82 3.10
CA SER A 479 -34.38 -6.85 2.10
C SER A 479 -35.08 -7.54 0.92
N THR A 480 -36.23 -7.02 0.53
CA THR A 480 -36.97 -7.45 -0.66
C THR A 480 -36.62 -6.54 -1.82
N THR A 481 -35.92 -7.06 -2.82
CA THR A 481 -35.71 -6.34 -4.09
C THR A 481 -37.06 -6.23 -4.80
N THR A 482 -37.57 -5.01 -4.97
CA THR A 482 -38.81 -4.75 -5.72
C THR A 482 -38.46 -4.21 -7.11
N GLU A 483 -39.31 -4.46 -8.12
CA GLU A 483 -39.08 -3.99 -9.49
C GLU A 483 -39.06 -2.45 -9.61
N ASN A 484 -39.56 -1.73 -8.59
CA ASN A 484 -39.61 -0.27 -8.52
C ASN A 484 -38.58 0.33 -7.54
N GLU A 485 -37.56 -0.43 -7.14
CA GLU A 485 -36.56 0.04 -6.18
C GLU A 485 -35.68 1.14 -6.78
N ASN A 486 -35.56 2.26 -6.05
CA ASN A 486 -34.77 3.41 -6.48
C ASN A 486 -33.30 3.04 -6.71
N ASP A 487 -32.72 3.48 -7.84
CA ASP A 487 -31.32 3.23 -8.20
C ASP A 487 -30.33 3.65 -7.10
N ALA A 488 -30.65 4.74 -6.38
CA ALA A 488 -29.84 5.19 -5.25
C ALA A 488 -29.82 4.17 -4.09
N THR A 489 -30.96 3.58 -3.76
CA THR A 489 -31.10 2.57 -2.70
C THR A 489 -30.34 1.29 -3.06
N VAL A 490 -30.41 0.86 -4.32
CA VAL A 490 -29.62 -0.28 -4.82
C VAL A 490 -28.12 0.02 -4.72
N LYS A 491 -27.70 1.23 -5.11
CA LYS A 491 -26.31 1.68 -4.98
C LYS A 491 -25.85 1.65 -3.53
N TYR A 492 -26.58 2.28 -2.61
CA TYR A 492 -26.22 2.30 -1.18
C TYR A 492 -26.13 0.90 -0.59
N ARG A 493 -27.12 0.02 -0.85
CA ARG A 493 -27.10 -1.38 -0.42
C ARG A 493 -25.84 -2.11 -0.90
N SER A 494 -25.50 -1.96 -2.17
CA SER A 494 -24.32 -2.62 -2.76
C SER A 494 -23.02 -2.13 -2.14
N VAL A 495 -22.89 -0.82 -1.90
CA VAL A 495 -21.75 -0.19 -1.25
C VAL A 495 -21.63 -0.62 0.20
N SER A 496 -22.73 -0.57 0.97
CA SER A 496 -22.74 -1.01 2.38
C SER A 496 -22.30 -2.47 2.49
N LYS A 497 -22.78 -3.36 1.63
CA LYS A 497 -22.37 -4.77 1.63
C LYS A 497 -20.89 -4.94 1.30
N ALA A 498 -20.40 -4.21 0.29
CA ALA A 498 -19.01 -4.29 -0.15
C ALA A 498 -18.05 -3.76 0.93
N LEU A 499 -18.35 -2.60 1.53
CA LEU A 499 -17.54 -2.02 2.61
C LEU A 499 -17.63 -2.87 3.88
N SER A 500 -18.80 -3.37 4.24
CA SER A 500 -18.98 -4.27 5.39
C SER A 500 -18.08 -5.51 5.30
N ASP A 501 -18.10 -6.22 4.15
CA ASP A 501 -17.25 -7.39 3.93
C ASP A 501 -15.74 -7.06 3.86
N TYR A 502 -15.41 -5.83 3.44
CA TYR A 502 -14.04 -5.34 3.38
C TYR A 502 -13.51 -4.98 4.77
N MET A 503 -14.31 -4.28 5.58
CA MET A 503 -13.93 -3.87 6.93
C MET A 503 -13.77 -5.09 7.85
N SER A 504 -14.64 -6.10 7.73
CA SER A 504 -14.46 -7.38 8.45
C SER A 504 -13.21 -8.13 7.99
N TYR A 505 -12.85 -8.07 6.70
CA TYR A 505 -11.57 -8.58 6.20
C TYR A 505 -10.40 -7.85 6.85
N LEU A 506 -10.40 -6.52 6.85
CA LEU A 506 -9.31 -5.75 7.46
C LEU A 506 -9.16 -6.11 8.94
N LEU A 507 -10.27 -6.16 9.68
CA LEU A 507 -10.30 -6.43 11.12
C LEU A 507 -9.75 -7.81 11.49
N LEU A 508 -9.94 -8.83 10.64
CA LEU A 508 -9.65 -10.24 10.97
C LEU A 508 -8.48 -10.84 10.18
N ARG A 509 -8.04 -10.17 9.10
CA ARG A 509 -6.98 -10.64 8.21
C ARG A 509 -5.84 -9.65 8.04
N GLN A 510 -6.07 -8.36 8.29
CA GLN A 510 -5.04 -7.31 8.27
C GLN A 510 -4.86 -6.67 9.65
N GLN A 511 -4.88 -7.48 10.71
CA GLN A 511 -4.72 -7.01 12.10
C GLN A 511 -3.41 -6.25 12.35
N THR A 512 -2.35 -6.59 11.62
CA THR A 512 -1.07 -5.86 11.72
C THR A 512 -1.21 -4.40 11.25
N LEU A 513 -2.00 -4.17 10.18
CA LEU A 513 -2.30 -2.85 9.66
C LEU A 513 -3.16 -2.05 10.66
N LEU A 514 -4.18 -2.69 11.24
CA LEU A 514 -5.12 -2.08 12.20
C LEU A 514 -4.70 -2.23 13.68
N SER A 515 -3.44 -2.55 13.96
CA SER A 515 -2.99 -2.93 15.32
C SER A 515 -3.21 -1.84 16.38
N SER A 516 -3.33 -0.57 15.98
CA SER A 516 -3.66 0.56 16.87
C SER A 516 -5.14 0.63 17.27
N VAL A 517 -6.02 -0.08 16.55
CA VAL A 517 -7.48 0.02 16.70
C VAL A 517 -8.10 -1.34 17.07
N VAL A 518 -7.41 -2.44 16.82
CA VAL A 518 -7.89 -3.79 17.07
C VAL A 518 -7.61 -4.21 18.51
N GLY A 519 -8.69 -4.57 19.22
CA GLY A 519 -8.65 -5.22 20.53
C GLY A 519 -8.87 -6.73 20.45
N MET A 520 -10.03 -7.18 20.93
CA MET A 520 -10.37 -8.60 21.11
C MET A 520 -11.13 -9.21 19.92
N SER A 521 -10.87 -8.71 18.70
CA SER A 521 -11.67 -9.01 17.51
C SER A 521 -11.74 -10.49 17.17
N ASP A 522 -10.62 -11.21 17.29
CA ASP A 522 -10.56 -12.67 17.08
C ASP A 522 -11.48 -13.43 18.04
N SER A 523 -11.48 -13.04 19.32
CA SER A 523 -12.29 -13.71 20.35
C SER A 523 -13.78 -13.41 20.15
N ARG A 524 -14.12 -12.14 19.92
CA ARG A 524 -15.49 -11.69 19.63
C ARG A 524 -16.05 -12.39 18.38
N PHE A 525 -15.23 -12.48 17.34
CA PHE A 525 -15.59 -13.15 16.09
C PHE A 525 -15.84 -14.64 16.29
N GLU A 526 -14.94 -15.35 16.97
CA GLU A 526 -15.08 -16.80 17.19
C GLU A 526 -16.27 -17.13 18.11
N ASP A 527 -16.49 -16.34 19.17
CA ASP A 527 -17.67 -16.52 20.04
C ASP A 527 -18.97 -16.23 19.30
N THR A 528 -18.97 -15.24 18.40
CA THR A 528 -20.13 -14.97 17.52
C THR A 528 -20.37 -16.08 16.53
N CYS A 529 -19.32 -16.64 15.92
CA CYS A 529 -19.46 -17.82 15.07
C CYS A 529 -20.05 -19.02 15.83
N LYS A 530 -19.62 -19.26 17.08
CA LYS A 530 -20.18 -20.33 17.92
C LYS A 530 -21.65 -20.07 18.24
N GLU A 531 -22.03 -18.83 18.52
CA GLU A 531 -23.42 -18.49 18.85
C GLU A 531 -24.35 -18.62 17.64
N VAL A 532 -23.94 -18.11 16.48
CA VAL A 532 -24.66 -18.28 15.20
C VAL A 532 -24.92 -19.77 14.91
N ASN A 533 -23.88 -20.61 15.06
CA ASN A 533 -24.03 -22.05 14.86
C ASN A 533 -24.94 -22.70 15.92
N LYS A 534 -24.84 -22.28 17.19
CA LYS A 534 -25.70 -22.76 18.27
C LYS A 534 -27.17 -22.41 18.04
N PHE A 535 -27.45 -21.20 17.56
CA PHE A 535 -28.79 -20.74 17.20
C PHE A 535 -29.35 -21.60 16.06
N MET A 536 -28.61 -21.72 14.95
CA MET A 536 -29.08 -22.50 13.80
C MET A 536 -29.32 -23.98 14.13
N ASN A 537 -28.47 -24.59 14.95
CA ASN A 537 -28.65 -25.98 15.39
C ASN A 537 -29.91 -26.20 16.25
N ARG A 538 -30.40 -25.17 16.94
CA ARG A 538 -31.65 -25.24 17.71
C ARG A 538 -32.87 -25.03 16.82
N THR A 539 -32.78 -24.09 15.89
CA THR A 539 -33.93 -23.63 15.09
C THR A 539 -34.10 -24.40 13.78
N THR A 540 -33.13 -25.23 13.39
CA THR A 540 -33.21 -26.11 12.22
C THR A 540 -32.77 -27.53 12.58
N TYR A 541 -33.49 -28.56 12.10
CA TYR A 541 -33.07 -29.97 12.21
C TYR A 541 -31.79 -30.28 11.39
N ILE A 542 -31.17 -29.27 10.77
CA ILE A 542 -29.90 -29.37 10.05
C ILE A 542 -28.79 -29.17 11.08
N ARG A 543 -28.21 -30.27 11.58
CA ARG A 543 -27.06 -30.21 12.50
C ARG A 543 -25.83 -29.64 11.78
N SER A 544 -25.58 -28.34 11.95
CA SER A 544 -24.32 -27.67 11.66
C SER A 544 -23.32 -28.01 12.77
N TYR A 545 -22.58 -29.10 12.59
CA TYR A 545 -21.43 -29.39 13.45
C TYR A 545 -20.25 -28.48 13.07
N PRO A 546 -19.47 -27.98 14.05
CA PRO A 546 -18.19 -27.36 13.76
C PRO A 546 -17.34 -28.32 12.93
N TRP A 547 -16.92 -27.91 11.74
CA TRP A 547 -16.35 -28.81 10.74
C TRP A 547 -15.10 -29.56 11.23
N TRP A 548 -14.32 -28.99 12.17
CA TRP A 548 -13.16 -29.65 12.76
C TRP A 548 -13.52 -30.84 13.68
N LYS A 549 -14.77 -30.93 14.15
CA LYS A 549 -15.32 -32.11 14.84
C LYS A 549 -16.01 -33.09 13.88
N ALA A 550 -16.14 -32.76 12.59
CA ALA A 550 -16.92 -33.52 11.61
C ALA A 550 -16.10 -34.57 10.84
N ALA A 551 -14.85 -34.87 11.25
CA ALA A 551 -13.96 -35.82 10.58
C ALA A 551 -14.55 -37.24 10.38
N ASN A 552 -15.60 -37.61 11.13
CA ASN A 552 -16.27 -38.91 11.02
C ASN A 552 -17.65 -38.89 10.34
N CYS A 553 -18.14 -37.74 9.83
CA CYS A 553 -19.50 -37.62 9.29
C CYS A 553 -19.51 -37.31 7.78
N ASN A 554 -19.06 -38.24 6.96
CA ASN A 554 -19.14 -38.11 5.50
C ASN A 554 -20.55 -38.37 4.93
N ARG A 555 -21.49 -38.94 5.70
CA ARG A 555 -22.82 -39.37 5.20
C ARG A 555 -23.97 -38.36 5.32
N LEU A 556 -23.84 -37.29 6.11
CA LEU A 556 -25.00 -36.47 6.53
C LEU A 556 -25.19 -35.13 5.78
N TRP A 557 -24.29 -34.76 4.88
CA TRP A 557 -24.30 -33.47 4.16
C TRP A 557 -24.67 -33.63 2.67
N SER A 558 -25.66 -34.46 2.35
CA SER A 558 -25.99 -34.88 0.98
C SER A 558 -27.08 -34.06 0.28
N ARG A 559 -27.55 -32.94 0.85
CA ARG A 559 -28.39 -31.97 0.13
C ARG A 559 -27.71 -30.60 0.15
N THR A 560 -27.09 -30.23 -0.96
CA THR A 560 -26.37 -28.97 -1.15
C THR A 560 -27.37 -27.80 -1.17
N ILE A 561 -27.79 -27.34 0.00
CA ILE A 561 -28.42 -26.03 0.15
C ILE A 561 -27.31 -24.99 -0.08
N SER A 562 -27.53 -24.00 -0.95
CA SER A 562 -26.56 -22.91 -1.14
C SER A 562 -26.35 -22.15 0.16
N ALA A 563 -25.11 -21.70 0.43
CA ALA A 563 -24.80 -20.93 1.63
C ALA A 563 -25.71 -19.70 1.77
N GLU A 564 -25.98 -19.01 0.67
CA GLU A 564 -26.90 -17.86 0.57
C GLU A 564 -28.31 -18.17 1.10
N ARG A 565 -28.84 -19.37 0.81
CA ARG A 565 -30.18 -19.77 1.30
C ARG A 565 -30.18 -20.02 2.81
N ILE A 566 -29.07 -20.52 3.37
CA ILE A 566 -28.89 -20.71 4.81
C ILE A 566 -28.77 -19.34 5.49
N GLU A 567 -27.99 -18.43 4.91
CA GLU A 567 -27.84 -17.05 5.40
C GLU A 567 -29.20 -16.33 5.42
N LYS A 568 -29.97 -16.39 4.33
CA LYS A 568 -31.33 -15.84 4.28
C LYS A 568 -32.27 -16.45 5.32
N GLN A 569 -32.24 -17.78 5.49
CA GLN A 569 -33.05 -18.45 6.49
C GLN A 569 -32.65 -18.04 7.91
N PHE A 570 -31.35 -17.91 8.18
CA PHE A 570 -30.82 -17.45 9.45
C PHE A 570 -31.28 -16.02 9.73
N SER A 571 -31.09 -15.08 8.79
CA SER A 571 -31.45 -13.68 8.95
C SER A 571 -32.94 -13.48 9.25
N ASN A 572 -33.83 -14.23 8.56
CA ASN A 572 -35.26 -14.15 8.85
C ASN A 572 -35.59 -14.67 10.26
N LYS A 573 -35.02 -15.82 10.66
CA LYS A 573 -35.31 -16.44 11.96
C LYS A 573 -34.73 -15.70 13.14
N VAL A 574 -33.56 -15.10 12.99
CA VAL A 574 -32.88 -14.42 14.10
C VAL A 574 -33.63 -13.15 14.52
N LEU A 575 -34.32 -12.49 13.57
CA LEU A 575 -35.14 -11.31 13.85
C LEU A 575 -36.45 -11.62 14.59
N GLU A 576 -36.97 -12.84 14.50
CA GLU A 576 -38.13 -13.30 15.28
C GLU A 576 -37.83 -13.37 16.79
N VAL A 577 -36.56 -13.37 17.18
CA VAL A 577 -36.15 -13.41 18.59
C VAL A 577 -36.46 -12.07 19.27
N ASN A 578 -37.13 -12.13 20.42
CA ASN A 578 -37.29 -10.98 21.29
C ASN A 578 -35.93 -10.62 21.92
N VAL A 579 -35.53 -9.36 21.78
CA VAL A 579 -34.24 -8.81 22.27
C VAL A 579 -34.44 -7.60 23.21
N ASP A 580 -35.56 -7.58 23.94
CA ASP A 580 -35.92 -6.50 24.87
C ASP A 580 -34.95 -6.42 26.06
N VAL A 581 -34.34 -7.55 26.43
CA VAL A 581 -33.29 -7.61 27.45
C VAL A 581 -31.92 -7.59 26.77
N GLU A 582 -31.05 -6.70 27.25
CA GLU A 582 -29.69 -6.57 26.74
C GLU A 582 -28.90 -7.89 26.85
N PRO A 583 -28.17 -8.30 25.78
CA PRO A 583 -27.44 -9.57 25.76
C PRO A 583 -26.44 -9.74 26.91
N MET A 584 -25.80 -8.66 27.35
CA MET A 584 -24.89 -8.65 28.50
C MET A 584 -25.59 -9.14 29.78
N ASN A 585 -26.85 -8.73 30.00
CA ASN A 585 -27.64 -9.12 31.18
C ASN A 585 -28.09 -10.58 31.13
N VAL A 586 -28.19 -11.17 29.93
CA VAL A 586 -28.59 -12.58 29.75
C VAL A 586 -27.38 -13.53 29.80
N LYS A 587 -26.26 -13.13 29.19
CA LYS A 587 -25.08 -14.00 29.00
C LYS A 587 -24.01 -13.80 30.07
N GLY A 588 -24.01 -12.65 30.75
CA GLY A 588 -22.91 -12.20 31.59
C GLY A 588 -21.61 -11.98 30.81
N ASP A 589 -20.54 -11.63 31.51
CA ASP A 589 -19.22 -11.27 30.95
C ASP A 589 -18.43 -12.46 30.33
N ARG A 590 -19.04 -13.65 30.26
CA ARG A 590 -18.36 -14.85 29.73
C ARG A 590 -18.38 -14.96 28.20
N SER A 591 -19.38 -14.37 27.54
CA SER A 591 -19.52 -14.45 26.08
C SER A 591 -19.42 -13.06 25.48
N LYS A 592 -18.44 -12.86 24.61
CA LYS A 592 -18.23 -11.58 23.91
C LYS A 592 -18.89 -11.56 22.54
N SER A 593 -19.98 -12.31 22.38
CA SER A 593 -20.65 -12.40 21.09
C SER A 593 -21.59 -11.24 20.86
N VAL A 594 -21.47 -10.66 19.66
CA VAL A 594 -22.24 -9.49 19.21
C VAL A 594 -23.53 -9.85 18.45
N LEU A 595 -23.94 -11.13 18.43
CA LEU A 595 -25.05 -11.58 17.59
C LEU A 595 -26.35 -10.83 17.87
N PHE A 596 -26.76 -10.79 19.14
CA PHE A 596 -28.03 -10.17 19.52
C PHE A 596 -27.93 -8.65 19.63
N ASP A 597 -26.72 -8.11 19.78
CA ASP A 597 -26.46 -6.66 19.65
C ASP A 597 -26.70 -6.21 18.20
N ALA A 598 -26.20 -6.97 17.23
CA ALA A 598 -26.50 -6.74 15.81
C ALA A 598 -28.01 -6.84 15.53
N CYS A 599 -28.74 -7.76 16.16
CA CYS A 599 -30.20 -7.87 15.98
C CYS A 599 -30.94 -6.64 16.54
N ARG A 600 -30.49 -6.09 17.67
CA ARG A 600 -31.03 -4.84 18.24
C ARG A 600 -30.78 -3.66 17.29
N LEU A 601 -29.57 -3.56 16.75
CA LEU A 601 -29.22 -2.55 15.74
C LEU A 601 -30.11 -2.68 14.49
N VAL A 602 -30.36 -3.90 13.98
CA VAL A 602 -31.25 -4.11 12.82
C VAL A 602 -32.67 -3.59 13.11
N LYS A 603 -33.24 -3.91 14.27
CA LYS A 603 -34.60 -3.45 14.64
C LYS A 603 -34.68 -1.91 14.71
N GLN A 604 -33.63 -1.24 15.16
CA GLN A 604 -33.58 0.23 15.14
C GLN A 604 -33.41 0.78 13.72
N LEU A 605 -32.57 0.16 12.90
CA LEU A 605 -32.38 0.54 11.49
C LEU A 605 -33.67 0.38 10.66
N GLU A 606 -34.51 -0.59 10.97
CA GLU A 606 -35.81 -0.79 10.32
C GLU A 606 -36.79 0.38 10.53
N MET A 607 -36.61 1.16 11.61
CA MET A 607 -37.46 2.33 11.91
C MET A 607 -37.32 3.46 10.89
N PHE A 608 -36.21 3.50 10.13
CA PHE A 608 -35.92 4.56 9.16
C PHE A 608 -36.45 4.28 7.75
N GLY A 609 -37.00 3.08 7.49
CA GLY A 609 -37.38 2.63 6.16
C GLY A 609 -36.17 2.26 5.28
N ASP A 610 -36.42 1.56 4.16
CA ASP A 610 -35.34 0.96 3.37
C ASP A 610 -34.36 1.97 2.76
N GLU A 611 -34.86 3.05 2.16
CA GLU A 611 -33.99 4.03 1.48
C GLU A 611 -33.03 4.71 2.46
N LYS A 612 -33.56 5.26 3.56
CA LYS A 612 -32.77 5.99 4.55
C LYS A 612 -31.84 5.06 5.33
N LYS A 613 -32.30 3.85 5.65
CA LYS A 613 -31.46 2.81 6.28
C LYS A 613 -30.20 2.54 5.45
N TRP A 614 -30.35 2.27 4.15
CA TRP A 614 -29.20 1.96 3.31
C TRP A 614 -28.27 3.17 3.12
N GLU A 615 -28.82 4.39 3.01
CA GLU A 615 -28.04 5.63 2.98
C GLU A 615 -27.18 5.81 4.25
N ILE A 616 -27.79 5.68 5.44
CA ILE A 616 -27.09 5.80 6.73
C ILE A 616 -25.98 4.75 6.80
N MET A 617 -26.29 3.49 6.48
CA MET A 617 -25.31 2.40 6.54
C MET A 617 -24.13 2.64 5.61
N SER A 618 -24.35 3.09 4.37
CA SER A 618 -23.24 3.37 3.45
C SER A 618 -22.33 4.49 3.97
N LYS A 619 -22.89 5.54 4.54
CA LYS A 619 -22.12 6.66 5.10
C LYS A 619 -21.36 6.29 6.38
N VAL A 620 -21.97 5.49 7.28
CA VAL A 620 -21.29 4.99 8.50
C VAL A 620 -20.10 4.10 8.13
N TRP A 621 -20.24 3.24 7.11
CA TRP A 621 -19.13 2.40 6.66
C TRP A 621 -17.94 3.21 6.10
N VAL A 622 -18.19 4.30 5.38
CA VAL A 622 -17.11 5.22 4.94
C VAL A 622 -16.42 5.83 6.15
N GLU A 623 -17.17 6.23 7.17
CA GLU A 623 -16.60 6.82 8.39
C GLU A 623 -15.73 5.82 9.18
N LEU A 624 -16.21 4.59 9.35
CA LEU A 624 -15.43 3.53 9.99
C LEU A 624 -14.14 3.21 9.22
N LEU A 625 -14.17 3.28 7.88
CA LEU A 625 -12.99 3.14 7.03
C LEU A 625 -12.00 4.29 7.25
N CYS A 626 -12.48 5.54 7.21
CA CYS A 626 -11.69 6.74 7.44
C CYS A 626 -11.03 6.75 8.82
N TYR A 627 -11.78 6.38 9.85
CA TYR A 627 -11.29 6.28 11.22
C TYR A 627 -10.13 5.28 11.34
N ALA A 628 -10.29 4.09 10.75
CA ALA A 628 -9.21 3.10 10.69
C ALA A 628 -8.00 3.61 9.91
N ALA A 629 -8.23 4.21 8.74
CA ALA A 629 -7.19 4.68 7.84
C ALA A 629 -6.22 5.68 8.50
N VAL A 630 -6.76 6.65 9.27
CA VAL A 630 -5.98 7.69 9.95
C VAL A 630 -5.23 7.17 11.19
N ARG A 631 -5.76 6.15 11.87
CA ARG A 631 -5.14 5.54 13.05
C ARG A 631 -4.02 4.54 12.70
N CYS A 632 -3.99 4.05 11.47
CA CYS A 632 -2.87 3.28 10.95
C CYS A 632 -1.63 4.18 10.77
N SER A 633 -0.45 3.67 11.12
CA SER A 633 0.79 4.42 10.90
C SER A 633 1.11 4.55 9.40
N PRO A 634 1.75 5.66 8.94
CA PRO A 634 2.22 5.77 7.56
C PRO A 634 3.08 4.58 7.13
N ARG A 635 3.92 4.06 8.03
CA ARG A 635 4.75 2.88 7.79
C ARG A 635 3.93 1.62 7.53
N SER A 636 2.81 1.44 8.23
CA SER A 636 1.91 0.29 8.02
C SER A 636 1.26 0.34 6.64
N HIS A 637 0.88 1.53 6.17
CA HIS A 637 0.37 1.74 4.80
C HIS A 637 1.44 1.45 3.74
N ILE A 638 2.68 1.90 3.95
CA ILE A 638 3.80 1.60 3.05
C ILE A 638 4.10 0.10 3.04
N GLU A 639 4.04 -0.57 4.20
CA GLU A 639 4.21 -2.02 4.30
C GLU A 639 3.15 -2.75 3.47
N GLN A 640 1.90 -2.28 3.51
CA GLN A 640 0.81 -2.86 2.74
C GLN A 640 1.06 -2.82 1.23
N LEU A 641 1.72 -1.78 0.70
CA LEU A 641 2.03 -1.68 -0.74
C LEU A 641 2.86 -2.86 -1.28
N SER A 642 3.66 -3.53 -0.44
CA SER A 642 4.38 -4.76 -0.83
C SER A 642 3.47 -5.95 -1.12
N LYS A 643 2.30 -5.98 -0.49
CA LYS A 643 1.28 -7.04 -0.59
C LYS A 643 0.17 -6.70 -1.59
N GLY A 644 0.21 -5.49 -2.16
CA GLY A 644 -0.81 -4.94 -3.04
C GLY A 644 -1.39 -3.64 -2.51
N GLY A 645 -1.90 -2.78 -3.39
CA GLY A 645 -2.66 -1.60 -3.00
C GLY A 645 -4.00 -2.02 -2.40
N GLU A 646 -4.36 -1.46 -1.25
CA GLU A 646 -5.63 -1.69 -0.56
C GLU A 646 -6.45 -0.39 -0.52
N LEU A 647 -7.78 -0.50 -0.47
CA LEU A 647 -8.68 0.66 -0.42
C LEU A 647 -8.41 1.54 0.81
N ILE A 648 -8.07 0.95 1.96
CA ILE A 648 -7.73 1.72 3.17
C ILE A 648 -6.48 2.60 3.00
N THR A 649 -5.49 2.15 2.22
CA THR A 649 -4.28 2.94 1.94
C THR A 649 -4.56 4.08 0.96
N LEU A 650 -5.46 3.87 0.00
CA LEU A 650 -5.99 4.92 -0.87
C LEU A 650 -6.77 5.97 -0.07
N ALA A 651 -7.68 5.52 0.80
CA ALA A 651 -8.45 6.40 1.68
C ALA A 651 -7.53 7.21 2.60
N TRP A 652 -6.51 6.58 3.19
CA TRP A 652 -5.53 7.26 4.04
C TRP A 652 -4.78 8.38 3.31
N LEU A 653 -4.19 8.10 2.14
CA LEU A 653 -3.42 9.10 1.41
C LEU A 653 -4.34 10.23 0.91
N PHE A 654 -5.54 9.89 0.46
CA PHE A 654 -6.52 10.89 0.03
C PHE A 654 -6.97 11.80 1.19
N MET A 655 -7.23 11.23 2.37
CA MET A 655 -7.51 12.00 3.58
C MET A 655 -6.33 12.91 3.97
N ALA A 656 -5.09 12.45 3.79
CA ALA A 656 -3.91 13.27 4.02
C ALA A 656 -3.89 14.51 3.12
N HIS A 657 -4.22 14.36 1.83
CA HIS A 657 -4.33 15.47 0.89
C HIS A 657 -5.43 16.47 1.25
N LEU A 658 -6.50 15.99 1.87
CA LEU A 658 -7.61 16.81 2.36
C LEU A 658 -7.36 17.36 3.78
N GLY A 659 -6.16 17.17 4.33
CA GLY A 659 -5.82 17.65 5.67
C GLY A 659 -6.61 16.97 6.80
N LEU A 660 -7.21 15.80 6.53
CA LEU A 660 -7.99 15.01 7.45
C LEU A 660 -7.08 13.97 8.15
N GLY A 661 -6.53 14.29 9.32
CA GLY A 661 -5.90 13.31 10.22
C GLY A 661 -5.01 13.90 11.31
N GLU A 662 -4.99 13.30 12.51
CA GLU A 662 -4.26 13.85 13.69
C GLU A 662 -2.76 14.08 13.42
N HIS A 663 -2.11 13.13 12.72
CA HIS A 663 -0.71 13.23 12.31
C HIS A 663 -0.46 14.38 11.31
N PHE A 664 -1.49 14.81 10.59
CA PHE A 664 -1.48 15.99 9.69
C PHE A 664 -1.91 17.28 10.39
N LEU A 665 -2.44 17.18 11.63
CA LEU A 665 -3.13 18.26 12.36
C LEU A 665 -2.39 18.73 13.63
N SER A 666 -1.07 18.52 13.73
CA SER A 666 -0.34 18.82 14.97
C SER A 666 -0.21 20.32 15.27
N ARG A 667 -0.90 20.70 16.36
CA ARG A 667 -0.98 21.96 17.12
C ARG A 667 -0.75 23.26 16.32
N PRO A 668 -1.78 24.09 16.09
CA PRO A 668 -1.53 25.52 16.11
C PRO A 668 -0.93 25.83 17.50
N LYS A 669 0.35 26.19 17.56
CA LYS A 669 0.74 27.18 18.57
C LYS A 669 -0.18 28.36 18.26
N ARG A 670 -1.14 28.64 19.16
CA ARG A 670 -2.13 29.72 19.14
C ARG A 670 -1.84 30.73 18.03
N THR A 671 -2.69 30.77 17.00
CA THR A 671 -2.68 31.77 15.92
C THR A 671 -1.28 32.13 15.44
N THR A 672 -0.80 31.48 14.36
CA THR A 672 0.44 31.86 13.65
C THR A 672 0.31 33.23 13.01
N LYS A 673 0.25 34.23 13.87
CA LYS A 673 0.44 35.63 13.58
C LYS A 673 1.91 35.88 13.83
N LYS A 674 2.70 35.97 12.76
CA LYS A 674 4.13 36.24 12.88
C LYS A 674 4.27 37.70 13.31
N MET A 675 4.91 37.95 14.45
CA MET A 675 5.22 39.31 14.87
C MET A 675 6.28 39.86 13.92
N ILE A 676 5.91 40.84 13.11
CA ILE A 676 6.83 41.59 12.25
C ILE A 676 7.01 42.95 12.91
N ILE A 677 8.23 43.23 13.35
CA ILE A 677 8.60 44.58 13.78
C ILE A 677 9.07 45.30 12.51
N THR A 678 8.21 46.11 11.91
CA THR A 678 8.59 46.97 10.78
C THR A 678 9.57 48.04 11.27
N LYS A 679 10.58 48.37 10.46
CA LYS A 679 11.54 49.43 10.76
C LYS A 679 10.92 50.81 10.63
#